data_AF-A0A936Q392-F1
#
_entry.id   AF-A0A936Q392-F1
#
_cell.length_a   1.000
_cell.length_b   1.000
_cell.length_c   1.000
_cell.angle_alpha   90.00
_cell.angle_beta   90.00
_cell.angle_gamma   90.00
#
_symmetry.space_group_name_H-M   'P 1'
#
loop_
_entity.id
_entity.type
_entity.pdbx_description
1 polymer ?
#
loop_
_entity_poly.entity_id
_entity_poly.type
_entity_poly.pdbx_seq_one_letter_code
_entity_poly.pdbx_strand_id
1 'polypeptide(L)'
;MLRRCSLLIALLLVPAAPAEAEPVTVPGGPESIRRLVGLREHPAGENFILEVSRLLHSGSDSSSSAGGFDRRSAVAAFAKDLEEWRERQGCPTLLSTKPEAWDGTRRALQWLGYRIRGEGAGFEAEPLDSAEALRRQAFLDVLGYSSSETLRRLAAGQDVSVACGDGEAQLPFGLAAWRETLDLDEKRLNSGNAFLHFVKSERASRMMVALHAVDARTREALRAIAQPAGGYAGWRLLYDEALDGFVLFPEVLRIRDGRLRLPGGDAADPVWEAVVGEPPSDTAKFVVKLFNSGGGKAAYVVEALRQLPELTARALVLGRSRGTDESIERFRGLYDSIGPGGRTFWSSARNPYDFIHLTGFLPSATGGEIVPPGGPDLWLEALSRSRFPADEQDLSRILADAAERRASPDEFLEKLLRRDVAGAAGSVPAAKQFIVVSSLVRGKPVLADPGTILLLTRGLERLHAFYAPLEDLPLDDPAVVRKYLFTLDRLDTNGTDRDAELRAGLFQTSVELLSTLCRSGSLPDATARELFRAFLDLPLFATPKTDIAAGFADFDGWLRSGLLGALREEEARFLGKMRTAALERDPEDEGPQPSRTEDGLVAAALAGWRPPAVFPWRGGSYVYDPTSVGAARRRAFAATQEHVPLAILAYVAAQREKALGAARQGDVDATRAALMELLEGLAAMPPDREADARVRETAGRARRVLAALQIASPADIGRVVEEGLAHLDALRAERTFEALAVHVYSSSVLDPADLVFTDSLLVKRHSFSWAGRTGVAAPSPFETVRIETPGDGAPLRLAGSFTGLAEPLGLLHAEGLVYEAGSFIANDRVRAGLVVPVALLTPARLQDDALHFVALSCRATEQLPAALASLPDADRHEAWRTIAGDLVPATRWNRLVEEKAPRAGTHLSPSDLFRIGRRLVLRADDALPRVPAALEAREAWGRLVGRFGEAGAVDRIAELGPRPFDWTGRGRLADVDLPSYERLSEYRLPQIFADRLYDLKITVARSMTETGEPAELFPLFLESALEGLLRRARMAFAFDWRPLVDGVPGPSPASRDELLGTALEKGRITRSEGPGTW
;
A
#
# COMPACT_ATOMS: atom_id res chain seq x y z
N MET A 1 -46.84 -4.98 62.40
CA MET A 1 -47.22 -4.29 61.15
C MET A 1 -46.04 -3.96 60.20
N LEU A 2 -44.79 -4.36 60.50
CA LEU A 2 -43.58 -4.00 59.71
C LEU A 2 -42.92 -5.18 58.98
N ARG A 3 -43.71 -6.15 58.49
CA ARG A 3 -43.20 -7.32 57.72
C ARG A 3 -44.02 -7.67 56.46
N ARG A 4 -44.89 -6.77 55.99
CA ARG A 4 -45.75 -7.00 54.80
C ARG A 4 -45.56 -6.01 53.64
N CYS A 5 -44.57 -5.12 53.68
CA CYS A 5 -44.33 -4.16 52.58
C CYS A 5 -43.12 -4.49 51.68
N SER A 6 -42.41 -5.60 51.90
CA SER A 6 -41.19 -5.93 51.14
C SER A 6 -41.41 -6.87 49.94
N LEU A 7 -42.67 -7.14 49.54
CA LEU A 7 -42.98 -8.11 48.48
C LEU A 7 -43.66 -7.50 47.23
N LEU A 8 -43.70 -6.18 47.10
CA LEU A 8 -44.36 -5.49 45.98
C LEU A 8 -43.48 -4.50 45.19
N ILE A 9 -42.18 -4.42 45.51
CA ILE A 9 -41.17 -3.70 44.69
C ILE A 9 -40.03 -4.67 44.35
N ALA A 10 -40.41 -5.84 43.85
CA ALA A 10 -39.54 -6.78 43.15
C ALA A 10 -40.28 -7.26 41.89
N LEU A 11 -40.94 -6.33 41.20
CA LEU A 11 -41.30 -6.48 39.80
C LEU A 11 -39.98 -6.45 39.03
N LEU A 12 -39.36 -7.64 39.00
CA LEU A 12 -38.56 -8.19 37.93
C LEU A 12 -38.35 -7.23 36.76
N LEU A 13 -37.27 -6.44 36.83
CA LEU A 13 -36.50 -6.09 35.64
C LEU A 13 -35.92 -7.40 35.10
N VAL A 14 -36.78 -8.21 34.47
CA VAL A 14 -36.30 -9.25 33.57
C VAL A 14 -35.58 -8.46 32.47
N PRO A 15 -34.27 -8.65 32.26
CA PRO A 15 -33.63 -8.09 31.08
C PRO A 15 -34.42 -8.58 29.87
N ALA A 16 -34.89 -7.64 29.03
CA ALA A 16 -35.56 -8.01 27.80
C ALA A 16 -34.68 -9.02 27.05
N ALA A 17 -35.30 -10.05 26.47
CA ALA A 17 -34.55 -11.01 25.67
C ALA A 17 -33.72 -10.25 24.62
N PRO A 18 -32.45 -10.64 24.40
CA PRO A 18 -31.64 -10.03 23.35
C PRO A 18 -32.41 -10.14 22.03
N ALA A 19 -32.28 -9.13 21.17
CA ALA A 19 -32.91 -9.25 19.87
C ALA A 19 -32.14 -10.28 19.03
N GLU A 20 -32.72 -11.46 18.90
CA GLU A 20 -32.19 -12.52 18.05
C GLU A 20 -32.49 -12.23 16.58
N ALA A 21 -31.66 -12.76 15.69
CA ALA A 21 -31.90 -12.65 14.27
C ALA A 21 -33.11 -13.52 13.86
N GLU A 22 -33.89 -13.06 12.89
CA GLU A 22 -35.08 -13.77 12.41
C GLU A 22 -34.98 -14.05 10.90
N PRO A 23 -35.40 -15.23 10.41
CA PRO A 23 -35.39 -15.53 8.99
C PRO A 23 -36.42 -14.66 8.23
N VAL A 24 -35.97 -14.05 7.14
CA VAL A 24 -36.81 -13.26 6.21
C VAL A 24 -36.61 -13.72 4.77
N THR A 25 -37.64 -13.55 3.97
CA THR A 25 -37.69 -13.97 2.57
C THR A 25 -36.82 -13.06 1.69
N VAL A 26 -35.98 -13.67 0.86
CA VAL A 26 -35.14 -13.02 -0.14
C VAL A 26 -35.62 -13.44 -1.54
N PRO A 27 -36.06 -12.48 -2.38
CA PRO A 27 -36.50 -12.74 -3.75
C PRO A 27 -35.44 -13.50 -4.56
N GLY A 28 -35.78 -14.72 -5.01
CA GLY A 28 -34.89 -15.56 -5.80
C GLY A 28 -33.73 -16.18 -5.01
N GLY A 29 -33.72 -15.99 -3.70
CA GLY A 29 -32.70 -16.49 -2.77
C GLY A 29 -31.43 -15.62 -2.67
N PRO A 30 -30.66 -15.75 -1.58
CA PRO A 30 -29.43 -15.00 -1.36
C PRO A 30 -28.41 -15.07 -2.50
N GLU A 31 -28.23 -16.25 -3.10
CA GLU A 31 -27.25 -16.46 -4.18
C GLU A 31 -27.59 -15.67 -5.45
N SER A 32 -28.89 -15.55 -5.78
CA SER A 32 -29.30 -14.76 -6.94
C SER A 32 -28.99 -13.28 -6.73
N ILE A 33 -29.28 -12.75 -5.53
CA ILE A 33 -28.91 -11.37 -5.21
C ILE A 33 -27.39 -11.19 -5.21
N ARG A 34 -26.61 -12.13 -4.64
CA ARG A 34 -25.14 -12.08 -4.68
C ARG A 34 -24.63 -11.96 -6.10
N ARG A 35 -25.10 -12.81 -7.03
CA ARG A 35 -24.76 -12.73 -8.46
C ARG A 35 -25.15 -11.38 -9.08
N LEU A 36 -26.36 -10.89 -8.80
CA LEU A 36 -26.86 -9.62 -9.32
C LEU A 36 -26.00 -8.43 -8.91
N VAL A 37 -25.52 -8.41 -7.67
CA VAL A 37 -24.69 -7.31 -7.15
C VAL A 37 -23.19 -7.57 -7.28
N GLY A 38 -22.79 -8.71 -7.84
CA GLY A 38 -21.39 -9.09 -8.08
C GLY A 38 -20.64 -9.60 -6.84
N LEU A 39 -21.33 -10.07 -5.82
CA LEU A 39 -20.73 -10.75 -4.65
C LEU A 39 -20.47 -12.23 -4.97
N ARG A 40 -19.36 -12.79 -4.47
CA ARG A 40 -19.10 -14.24 -4.52
C ARG A 40 -20.09 -15.04 -3.67
N GLU A 41 -20.37 -16.27 -4.13
CA GLU A 41 -21.13 -17.28 -3.39
C GLU A 41 -20.35 -17.67 -2.13
N HIS A 42 -20.98 -17.61 -0.95
CA HIS A 42 -20.32 -17.92 0.32
C HIS A 42 -21.22 -18.86 1.13
N PRO A 43 -20.69 -19.93 1.75
CA PRO A 43 -21.50 -20.92 2.47
C PRO A 43 -22.25 -20.42 3.73
N ALA A 44 -22.11 -19.15 4.16
CA ALA A 44 -22.72 -18.65 5.38
C ALA A 44 -23.82 -17.61 5.09
N GLY A 45 -25.08 -18.06 5.09
CA GLY A 45 -26.28 -17.20 4.93
C GLY A 45 -26.58 -16.26 6.11
N GLU A 46 -25.85 -16.37 7.22
CA GLU A 46 -26.14 -15.66 8.49
C GLU A 46 -25.96 -14.14 8.41
N ASN A 47 -25.19 -13.62 7.44
CA ASN A 47 -24.87 -12.18 7.35
C ASN A 47 -25.25 -11.53 6.01
N PHE A 48 -25.98 -12.25 5.16
CA PHE A 48 -26.27 -11.82 3.79
C PHE A 48 -26.86 -10.41 3.71
N ILE A 49 -27.87 -10.09 4.52
CA ILE A 49 -28.58 -8.80 4.48
C ILE A 49 -27.65 -7.64 4.79
N LEU A 50 -26.77 -7.80 5.80
CA LEU A 50 -25.80 -6.78 6.17
C LEU A 50 -24.73 -6.56 5.08
N GLU A 51 -24.26 -7.63 4.43
CA GLU A 51 -23.29 -7.55 3.34
C GLU A 51 -23.87 -6.79 2.14
N VAL A 52 -25.10 -7.14 1.74
CA VAL A 52 -25.83 -6.43 0.68
C VAL A 52 -26.01 -4.96 1.08
N SER A 53 -26.47 -4.67 2.30
CA SER A 53 -26.64 -3.29 2.76
C SER A 53 -25.35 -2.46 2.70
N ARG A 54 -24.21 -2.99 3.15
CA ARG A 54 -22.91 -2.30 3.04
C ARG A 54 -22.55 -2.02 1.59
N LEU A 55 -22.73 -3.00 0.71
CA LEU A 55 -22.47 -2.84 -0.71
C LEU A 55 -23.36 -1.76 -1.34
N LEU A 56 -24.63 -1.68 -0.96
CA LEU A 56 -25.56 -0.63 -1.40
C LEU A 56 -25.20 0.77 -0.88
N HIS A 57 -24.28 0.90 0.08
CA HIS A 57 -23.74 2.17 0.59
C HIS A 57 -22.36 2.53 0.02
N SER A 58 -21.65 1.59 -0.61
CA SER A 58 -20.27 1.79 -1.08
C SER A 58 -20.09 2.80 -2.23
N GLY A 59 -21.16 3.42 -2.72
CA GLY A 59 -21.13 4.48 -3.73
C GLY A 59 -21.13 3.98 -5.17
N SER A 60 -21.84 4.70 -6.04
CA SER A 60 -21.59 4.75 -7.48
C SER A 60 -20.41 5.70 -7.73
N ASP A 61 -19.43 5.27 -8.52
CA ASP A 61 -18.32 6.12 -8.93
C ASP A 61 -18.87 7.34 -9.69
N SER A 62 -18.56 8.55 -9.22
CA SER A 62 -18.84 9.78 -9.97
C SER A 62 -17.93 9.92 -11.20
N SER A 63 -16.92 9.05 -11.37
CA SER A 63 -16.02 9.01 -12.52
C SER A 63 -16.42 8.00 -13.60
N SER A 64 -17.40 7.11 -13.36
CA SER A 64 -17.96 6.29 -14.44
C SER A 64 -18.99 7.13 -15.20
N SER A 65 -18.51 7.93 -16.16
CA SER A 65 -19.33 8.65 -17.12
C SER A 65 -20.05 7.73 -18.12
N ALA A 66 -19.89 6.41 -18.00
CA ALA A 66 -20.65 5.41 -18.73
C ALA A 66 -21.66 4.71 -17.79
N GLY A 67 -22.91 5.19 -17.79
CA GLY A 67 -24.10 4.48 -17.29
C GLY A 67 -24.05 4.00 -15.83
N GLY A 68 -24.34 4.91 -14.88
CA GLY A 68 -24.42 4.59 -13.45
C GLY A 68 -25.42 3.47 -13.13
N PHE A 69 -24.90 2.28 -12.83
CA PHE A 69 -25.68 1.16 -12.32
C PHE A 69 -26.06 1.43 -10.85
N ASP A 70 -27.28 1.92 -10.59
CA ASP A 70 -27.82 1.97 -9.24
C ASP A 70 -28.20 0.55 -8.78
N ARG A 71 -27.34 -0.05 -7.96
CA ARG A 71 -27.51 -1.40 -7.41
C ARG A 71 -28.83 -1.56 -6.63
N ARG A 72 -29.32 -0.50 -5.98
CA ARG A 72 -30.61 -0.55 -5.26
C ARG A 72 -31.74 -0.74 -6.25
N SER A 73 -31.74 0.07 -7.30
CA SER A 73 -32.68 -0.04 -8.41
C SER A 73 -32.59 -1.40 -9.09
N ALA A 74 -31.38 -1.97 -9.26
CA ALA A 74 -31.20 -3.29 -9.84
C ALA A 74 -31.83 -4.41 -8.99
N VAL A 75 -31.58 -4.44 -7.68
CA VAL A 75 -32.20 -5.44 -6.77
C VAL A 75 -33.72 -5.28 -6.72
N ALA A 76 -34.21 -4.03 -6.66
CA ALA A 76 -35.65 -3.76 -6.67
C ALA A 76 -36.31 -4.15 -8.00
N ALA A 77 -35.65 -3.88 -9.13
CA ALA A 77 -36.13 -4.25 -10.46
C ALA A 77 -36.12 -5.77 -10.64
N PHE A 78 -35.07 -6.47 -10.21
CA PHE A 78 -34.99 -7.93 -10.26
C PHE A 78 -36.13 -8.58 -9.47
N ALA A 79 -36.41 -8.10 -8.24
CA ALA A 79 -37.51 -8.65 -7.45
C ALA A 79 -38.87 -8.46 -8.13
N LYS A 80 -39.09 -7.31 -8.79
CA LYS A 80 -40.29 -7.08 -9.60
C LYS A 80 -40.35 -7.97 -10.84
N ASP A 81 -39.24 -8.09 -11.56
CA ASP A 81 -39.11 -8.96 -12.73
C ASP A 81 -39.35 -10.44 -12.33
N LEU A 82 -38.92 -10.85 -11.14
CA LEU A 82 -39.15 -12.20 -10.60
C LEU A 82 -40.63 -12.45 -10.25
N GLU A 83 -41.29 -11.48 -9.64
CA GLU A 83 -42.74 -11.53 -9.38
C GLU A 83 -43.53 -11.64 -10.69
N GLU A 84 -43.23 -10.78 -11.66
CA GLU A 84 -43.85 -10.80 -13.00
C GLU A 84 -43.57 -12.13 -13.73
N TRP A 85 -42.37 -12.68 -13.60
CA TRP A 85 -42.01 -14.00 -14.15
C TRP A 85 -42.86 -15.11 -13.55
N ARG A 86 -43.02 -15.13 -12.22
CA ARG A 86 -43.85 -16.14 -11.53
C ARG A 86 -45.31 -16.06 -11.95
N GLU A 87 -45.86 -14.85 -12.05
CA GLU A 87 -47.24 -14.64 -12.49
C GLU A 87 -47.49 -15.12 -13.92
N ARG A 88 -46.54 -14.86 -14.83
CA ARG A 88 -46.72 -15.15 -16.26
C ARG A 88 -46.31 -16.57 -16.67
N GLN A 89 -45.28 -17.12 -16.04
CA GLN A 89 -44.62 -18.37 -16.48
C GLN A 89 -44.70 -19.50 -15.45
N GLY A 90 -45.11 -19.21 -14.21
CA GLY A 90 -45.08 -20.17 -13.11
C GLY A 90 -43.67 -20.43 -12.57
N CYS A 91 -43.57 -21.16 -11.46
CA CYS A 91 -42.30 -21.47 -10.81
C CYS A 91 -42.34 -22.86 -10.13
N PRO A 92 -41.48 -23.84 -10.52
CA PRO A 92 -40.47 -23.75 -11.57
C PRO A 92 -41.08 -23.61 -12.98
N THR A 93 -40.40 -22.90 -13.88
CA THR A 93 -40.81 -22.75 -15.27
C THR A 93 -40.18 -23.86 -16.12
N LEU A 94 -40.97 -24.60 -16.90
CA LEU A 94 -40.45 -25.55 -17.88
C LEU A 94 -40.38 -24.89 -19.27
N LEU A 95 -39.17 -24.66 -19.76
CA LEU A 95 -38.91 -24.21 -21.12
C LEU A 95 -38.66 -25.43 -22.01
N SER A 96 -39.46 -25.58 -23.06
CA SER A 96 -39.41 -26.71 -23.99
C SER A 96 -39.76 -26.28 -25.42
N THR A 97 -39.14 -26.92 -26.40
CA THR A 97 -39.46 -26.76 -27.82
C THR A 97 -40.47 -27.77 -28.35
N LYS A 98 -41.06 -28.59 -27.47
CA LYS A 98 -42.17 -29.50 -27.85
C LYS A 98 -43.39 -28.68 -28.24
N PRO A 99 -44.18 -29.09 -29.25
CA PRO A 99 -45.32 -28.32 -29.76
C PRO A 99 -46.28 -27.83 -28.68
N GLU A 100 -46.47 -28.66 -27.66
CA GLU A 100 -47.46 -28.47 -26.59
C GLU A 100 -47.03 -27.42 -25.56
N ALA A 101 -45.72 -27.11 -25.49
CA ALA A 101 -45.12 -26.17 -24.55
C ALA A 101 -44.44 -24.96 -25.23
N TRP A 102 -44.26 -25.01 -26.56
CA TRP A 102 -43.49 -24.03 -27.32
C TRP A 102 -44.05 -22.61 -27.22
N ASP A 103 -45.37 -22.43 -27.24
CA ASP A 103 -45.99 -21.11 -27.09
C ASP A 103 -45.68 -20.46 -25.74
N GLY A 104 -45.56 -21.26 -24.67
CA GLY A 104 -45.09 -20.80 -23.36
C GLY A 104 -43.63 -20.36 -23.40
N THR A 105 -42.75 -21.22 -23.94
CA THR A 105 -41.33 -20.93 -24.12
C THR A 105 -41.08 -19.68 -24.95
N ARG A 106 -41.81 -19.51 -26.07
CA ARG A 106 -41.71 -18.33 -26.93
C ARG A 106 -42.06 -17.05 -26.18
N ARG A 107 -43.14 -17.05 -25.38
CA ARG A 107 -43.51 -15.89 -24.54
C ARG A 107 -42.46 -15.61 -23.46
N ALA A 108 -41.90 -16.65 -22.85
CA ALA A 108 -40.83 -16.52 -21.85
C ALA A 108 -39.56 -15.90 -22.44
N LEU A 109 -39.11 -16.37 -23.61
CA LEU A 109 -37.94 -15.82 -24.31
C LEU A 109 -38.16 -14.39 -24.81
N GLN A 110 -39.37 -14.06 -25.27
CA GLN A 110 -39.75 -12.69 -25.62
C GLN A 110 -39.70 -11.76 -24.41
N TRP A 111 -40.20 -12.24 -23.25
CA TRP A 111 -40.11 -11.48 -22.00
C TRP A 111 -38.65 -11.24 -21.57
N LEU A 112 -37.79 -12.26 -21.72
CA LEU A 112 -36.34 -12.15 -21.47
C LEU A 112 -35.62 -11.17 -22.42
N GLY A 113 -36.33 -10.57 -23.39
CA GLY A 113 -35.77 -9.57 -24.28
C GLY A 113 -35.16 -10.15 -25.55
N TYR A 114 -35.65 -11.31 -26.01
CA TYR A 114 -35.23 -11.92 -27.28
C TYR A 114 -36.33 -11.86 -28.33
N ARG A 115 -35.94 -11.56 -29.58
CA ARG A 115 -36.78 -11.76 -30.75
C ARG A 115 -36.56 -13.17 -31.28
N ILE A 116 -37.63 -13.97 -31.35
CA ILE A 116 -37.57 -15.36 -31.78
C ILE A 116 -37.98 -15.50 -33.25
N ARG A 117 -37.17 -16.20 -34.05
CA ARG A 117 -37.50 -16.62 -35.42
C ARG A 117 -37.50 -18.15 -35.52
N GLY A 118 -38.50 -18.70 -36.19
CA GLY A 118 -38.69 -20.16 -36.31
C GLY A 118 -39.60 -20.76 -35.23
N GLU A 119 -39.71 -22.09 -35.24
CA GLU A 119 -40.55 -22.90 -34.35
C GLU A 119 -39.89 -24.25 -34.05
N GLY A 120 -40.01 -24.71 -32.81
CA GLY A 120 -39.45 -25.99 -32.37
C GLY A 120 -37.93 -25.98 -32.24
N ALA A 121 -37.31 -27.16 -32.37
CA ALA A 121 -35.85 -27.28 -32.37
C ALA A 121 -35.26 -26.55 -33.58
N GLY A 122 -34.17 -25.79 -33.37
CA GLY A 122 -33.53 -24.97 -34.40
C GLY A 122 -34.06 -23.55 -34.54
N PHE A 123 -34.82 -23.03 -33.57
CA PHE A 123 -35.18 -21.60 -33.55
C PHE A 123 -33.95 -20.71 -33.39
N GLU A 124 -34.05 -19.48 -33.89
CA GLU A 124 -33.05 -18.42 -33.70
C GLU A 124 -33.58 -17.39 -32.69
N ALA A 125 -32.71 -16.95 -31.78
CA ALA A 125 -33.00 -15.89 -30.81
C ALA A 125 -32.03 -14.72 -31.02
N GLU A 126 -32.57 -13.57 -31.42
CA GLU A 126 -31.82 -12.31 -31.52
C GLU A 126 -32.05 -11.47 -30.25
N PRO A 127 -31.01 -11.00 -29.55
CA PRO A 127 -31.18 -10.08 -28.42
C PRO A 127 -31.77 -8.74 -28.89
N LEU A 128 -32.56 -8.10 -28.03
CA LEU A 128 -33.08 -6.75 -28.22
C LEU A 128 -32.25 -5.73 -27.43
N ASP A 129 -32.10 -4.52 -27.97
CA ASP A 129 -31.16 -3.50 -27.44
C ASP A 129 -31.81 -2.49 -26.47
N SER A 130 -33.09 -2.68 -26.11
CA SER A 130 -33.76 -1.76 -25.17
C SER A 130 -33.21 -1.94 -23.76
N ALA A 131 -33.18 -0.87 -22.95
CA ALA A 131 -32.68 -0.92 -21.58
C ALA A 131 -33.41 -1.98 -20.71
N GLU A 132 -34.70 -2.20 -20.96
CA GLU A 132 -35.49 -3.25 -20.32
C GLU A 132 -35.10 -4.65 -20.79
N ALA A 133 -34.88 -4.84 -22.10
CA ALA A 133 -34.45 -6.10 -22.67
C ALA A 133 -33.03 -6.47 -22.19
N LEU A 134 -32.08 -5.54 -22.23
CA LEU A 134 -30.72 -5.76 -21.72
C LEU A 134 -30.73 -6.16 -20.24
N ARG A 135 -31.59 -5.56 -19.42
CA ARG A 135 -31.77 -5.96 -18.01
C ARG A 135 -32.32 -7.38 -17.89
N ARG A 136 -33.37 -7.72 -18.64
CA ARG A 136 -34.03 -9.04 -18.58
C ARG A 136 -33.21 -10.17 -19.22
N GLN A 137 -32.31 -9.85 -20.15
CA GLN A 137 -31.38 -10.83 -20.72
C GLN A 137 -30.42 -11.39 -19.65
N ALA A 138 -30.11 -10.60 -18.60
CA ALA A 138 -29.30 -11.07 -17.46
C ALA A 138 -30.13 -11.85 -16.41
N PHE A 139 -31.46 -11.94 -16.55
CA PHE A 139 -32.34 -12.49 -15.51
C PHE A 139 -32.05 -13.97 -15.20
N LEU A 140 -31.84 -14.78 -16.23
CA LEU A 140 -31.50 -16.20 -16.05
C LEU A 140 -30.12 -16.35 -15.39
N ASP A 141 -29.14 -15.55 -15.83
CA ASP A 141 -27.78 -15.59 -15.27
C ASP A 141 -27.79 -15.24 -13.77
N VAL A 142 -28.63 -14.27 -13.38
CA VAL A 142 -28.86 -13.92 -11.97
C VAL A 142 -29.44 -15.10 -11.18
N LEU A 143 -30.43 -15.82 -11.74
CA LEU A 143 -30.98 -17.04 -11.14
C LEU A 143 -30.00 -18.24 -11.13
N GLY A 144 -28.84 -18.11 -11.79
CA GLY A 144 -27.80 -19.16 -11.86
C GLY A 144 -27.88 -20.04 -13.09
N TYR A 145 -28.66 -19.65 -14.12
CA TYR A 145 -28.78 -20.35 -15.39
C TYR A 145 -28.08 -19.53 -16.47
N SER A 146 -27.06 -20.08 -17.13
CA SER A 146 -26.41 -19.39 -18.25
C SER A 146 -27.42 -19.13 -19.37
N SER A 147 -27.64 -17.86 -19.72
CA SER A 147 -28.59 -17.47 -20.77
C SER A 147 -28.20 -18.08 -22.13
N SER A 148 -26.91 -18.08 -22.46
CA SER A 148 -26.39 -18.64 -23.71
C SER A 148 -26.44 -20.17 -23.73
N GLU A 149 -26.20 -20.84 -22.60
CA GLU A 149 -26.37 -22.28 -22.48
C GLU A 149 -27.84 -22.68 -22.60
N THR A 150 -28.73 -21.95 -21.93
CA THR A 150 -30.18 -22.20 -21.95
C THR A 150 -30.73 -22.09 -23.36
N LEU A 151 -30.39 -21.03 -24.09
CA LEU A 151 -30.78 -20.85 -25.49
C LEU A 151 -30.24 -21.99 -26.37
N ARG A 152 -28.98 -22.40 -26.18
CA ARG A 152 -28.36 -23.49 -26.95
C ARG A 152 -29.06 -24.83 -26.71
N ARG A 153 -29.35 -25.16 -25.45
CA ARG A 153 -30.04 -26.41 -25.06
C ARG A 153 -31.46 -26.45 -25.61
N LEU A 154 -32.19 -25.34 -25.52
CA LEU A 154 -33.53 -25.22 -26.12
C LEU A 154 -33.44 -25.36 -27.64
N ALA A 155 -32.52 -24.67 -28.32
CA ALA A 155 -32.35 -24.80 -29.77
C ALA A 155 -32.01 -26.23 -30.20
N ALA A 156 -31.30 -27.00 -29.36
CA ALA A 156 -31.02 -28.42 -29.55
C ALA A 156 -32.20 -29.36 -29.20
N GLY A 157 -33.37 -28.83 -28.84
CA GLY A 157 -34.56 -29.61 -28.52
C GLY A 157 -34.61 -30.16 -27.10
N GLN A 158 -33.74 -29.70 -26.20
CA GLN A 158 -33.70 -30.14 -24.80
C GLN A 158 -34.61 -29.27 -23.92
N ASP A 159 -35.30 -29.92 -22.98
CA ASP A 159 -36.11 -29.21 -21.98
C ASP A 159 -35.20 -28.60 -20.89
N VAL A 160 -35.52 -27.38 -20.45
CA VAL A 160 -34.82 -26.67 -19.38
C VAL A 160 -35.83 -26.28 -18.30
N SER A 161 -35.60 -26.70 -17.06
CA SER A 161 -36.40 -26.28 -15.91
C SER A 161 -35.68 -25.16 -15.17
N VAL A 162 -36.33 -24.00 -15.07
CA VAL A 162 -35.83 -22.81 -14.36
C VAL A 162 -36.50 -22.74 -13.00
N ALA A 163 -35.76 -23.04 -11.94
CA ALA A 163 -36.17 -22.78 -10.58
C ALA A 163 -36.03 -21.29 -10.25
N CYS A 164 -37.04 -20.73 -9.62
CA CYS A 164 -37.14 -19.32 -9.27
C CYS A 164 -37.70 -19.13 -7.86
N GLY A 165 -37.45 -20.07 -6.95
CA GLY A 165 -37.94 -20.05 -5.57
C GLY A 165 -37.27 -18.95 -4.73
N ASP A 166 -37.96 -18.47 -3.70
CA ASP A 166 -37.35 -17.61 -2.69
C ASP A 166 -36.42 -18.42 -1.78
N GLY A 167 -35.47 -17.72 -1.17
CA GLY A 167 -34.65 -18.26 -0.09
C GLY A 167 -34.82 -17.45 1.18
N GLU A 168 -34.23 -17.91 2.26
CA GLU A 168 -34.25 -17.21 3.55
C GLU A 168 -32.88 -16.63 3.88
N ALA A 169 -32.88 -15.49 4.57
CA ALA A 169 -31.69 -14.92 5.20
C ALA A 169 -32.04 -14.35 6.57
N GLN A 170 -31.05 -14.29 7.46
CA GLN A 170 -31.24 -13.77 8.80
C GLN A 170 -31.29 -12.23 8.80
N LEU A 171 -32.38 -11.64 9.29
CA LEU A 171 -32.51 -10.21 9.56
C LEU A 171 -31.88 -9.91 10.92
N PRO A 172 -30.80 -9.10 10.99
CA PRO A 172 -30.18 -8.75 12.25
C PRO A 172 -31.17 -8.08 13.20
N PHE A 173 -31.15 -8.45 14.48
CA PHE A 173 -32.00 -7.88 15.54
C PHE A 173 -33.52 -8.13 15.41
N GLY A 174 -33.98 -8.95 14.46
CA GLY A 174 -35.38 -9.40 14.39
C GLY A 174 -36.42 -8.33 13.99
N LEU A 175 -37.61 -8.75 13.55
CA LEU A 175 -38.64 -7.87 13.01
C LEU A 175 -39.24 -6.95 14.08
N ALA A 176 -39.40 -7.44 15.32
CA ALA A 176 -39.99 -6.66 16.41
C ALA A 176 -39.19 -5.39 16.70
N ALA A 177 -37.85 -5.50 16.75
CA ALA A 177 -36.96 -4.36 16.98
C ALA A 177 -37.09 -3.31 15.88
N TRP A 178 -37.12 -3.76 14.62
CA TRP A 178 -37.20 -2.87 13.47
C TRP A 178 -38.56 -2.20 13.32
N ARG A 179 -39.65 -2.91 13.62
CA ARG A 179 -41.01 -2.33 13.65
C ARG A 179 -41.08 -1.15 14.63
N GLU A 180 -40.57 -1.33 15.85
CA GLU A 180 -40.56 -0.27 16.85
C GLU A 180 -39.62 0.88 16.49
N THR A 181 -38.40 0.55 16.01
CA THR A 181 -37.39 1.56 15.63
C THR A 181 -37.85 2.43 14.46
N LEU A 182 -38.51 1.82 13.47
CA LEU A 182 -38.96 2.50 12.24
C LEU A 182 -40.39 3.04 12.32
N ASP A 183 -41.08 2.83 13.44
CA ASP A 183 -42.50 3.16 13.63
C ASP A 183 -43.44 2.52 12.59
N LEU A 184 -43.23 1.23 12.36
CA LEU A 184 -43.97 0.43 11.37
C LEU A 184 -44.78 -0.67 12.05
N ASP A 185 -45.96 -0.95 11.49
CA ASP A 185 -46.77 -2.09 11.89
C ASP A 185 -46.35 -3.38 11.14
N GLU A 186 -46.94 -4.50 11.55
CA GLU A 186 -46.73 -5.81 10.92
C GLU A 186 -47.14 -5.87 9.44
N LYS A 187 -48.10 -5.04 9.03
CA LYS A 187 -48.53 -4.99 7.62
C LYS A 187 -47.46 -4.37 6.74
N ARG A 188 -46.77 -3.34 7.24
CA ARG A 188 -45.72 -2.61 6.51
C ARG A 188 -44.36 -3.30 6.55
N LEU A 189 -44.04 -4.00 7.64
CA LEU A 189 -42.79 -4.74 7.78
C LEU A 189 -43.04 -6.15 8.34
N ASN A 190 -42.81 -7.18 7.53
CA ASN A 190 -42.94 -8.60 7.89
C ASN A 190 -41.86 -9.45 7.21
N SER A 191 -41.81 -10.74 7.53
CA SER A 191 -40.80 -11.67 7.01
C SER A 191 -40.79 -11.74 5.48
N GLY A 192 -41.93 -11.56 4.81
CA GLY A 192 -42.04 -11.61 3.35
C GLY A 192 -41.49 -10.38 2.63
N ASN A 193 -41.43 -9.21 3.28
CA ASN A 193 -41.05 -7.95 2.62
C ASN A 193 -39.83 -7.24 3.24
N ALA A 194 -39.32 -7.70 4.38
CA ALA A 194 -38.28 -7.00 5.13
C ALA A 194 -37.00 -6.78 4.32
N PHE A 195 -36.50 -7.79 3.61
CA PHE A 195 -35.30 -7.64 2.77
C PHE A 195 -35.46 -6.49 1.76
N LEU A 196 -36.57 -6.48 1.00
CA LEU A 196 -36.85 -5.41 0.03
C LEU A 196 -37.09 -4.06 0.68
N HIS A 197 -37.66 -4.03 1.89
CA HIS A 197 -37.79 -2.80 2.66
C HIS A 197 -36.42 -2.17 2.93
N PHE A 198 -35.44 -2.95 3.42
CA PHE A 198 -34.09 -2.45 3.67
C PHE A 198 -33.33 -2.08 2.39
N VAL A 199 -33.53 -2.80 1.28
CA VAL A 199 -32.95 -2.41 -0.02
C VAL A 199 -33.48 -1.06 -0.49
N LYS A 200 -34.81 -0.85 -0.40
CA LYS A 200 -35.49 0.37 -0.86
C LYS A 200 -35.31 1.56 0.07
N SER A 201 -35.32 1.32 1.39
CA SER A 201 -35.15 2.36 2.42
C SER A 201 -33.68 2.55 2.73
N GLU A 202 -33.09 3.59 2.14
CA GLU A 202 -31.70 3.93 2.42
C GLU A 202 -31.46 4.19 3.91
N ARG A 203 -32.35 4.95 4.56
CA ARG A 203 -32.23 5.28 5.99
C ARG A 203 -32.24 4.02 6.87
N ALA A 204 -33.16 3.08 6.63
CA ALA A 204 -33.24 1.85 7.43
C ALA A 204 -31.97 0.99 7.24
N SER A 205 -31.49 0.85 6.00
CA SER A 205 -30.23 0.15 5.70
C SER A 205 -29.03 0.79 6.41
N ARG A 206 -28.93 2.12 6.39
CA ARG A 206 -27.86 2.85 7.10
C ARG A 206 -27.91 2.60 8.60
N MET A 207 -29.11 2.67 9.20
CA MET A 207 -29.30 2.42 10.62
C MET A 207 -28.89 0.99 11.01
N MET A 208 -29.26 -0.01 10.22
CA MET A 208 -28.84 -1.40 10.42
C MET A 208 -27.32 -1.58 10.39
N VAL A 209 -26.66 -0.96 9.41
CA VAL A 209 -25.19 -1.00 9.31
C VAL A 209 -24.55 -0.32 10.51
N ALA A 210 -25.06 0.84 10.93
CA ALA A 210 -24.56 1.62 12.06
C ALA A 210 -24.72 0.87 13.39
N LEU A 211 -25.91 0.34 13.69
CA LEU A 211 -26.16 -0.46 14.88
C LEU A 211 -25.27 -1.70 14.93
N HIS A 212 -25.03 -2.36 13.80
CA HIS A 212 -24.16 -3.54 13.78
C HIS A 212 -22.68 -3.21 14.13
N ALA A 213 -22.26 -1.96 13.95
CA ALA A 213 -20.94 -1.48 14.37
C ALA A 213 -20.85 -1.14 15.87
N VAL A 214 -21.98 -0.99 16.56
CA VAL A 214 -22.00 -0.77 18.01
C VAL A 214 -21.86 -2.11 18.75
N ASP A 215 -21.04 -2.13 19.80
CA ASP A 215 -20.85 -3.32 20.65
C ASP A 215 -22.15 -3.72 21.36
N ALA A 216 -22.34 -5.01 21.62
CA ALA A 216 -23.59 -5.56 22.16
C ALA A 216 -24.04 -4.88 23.46
N ARG A 217 -23.10 -4.58 24.37
CA ARG A 217 -23.40 -3.93 25.66
C ARG A 217 -23.89 -2.49 25.46
N THR A 218 -23.25 -1.74 24.57
CA THR A 218 -23.72 -0.39 24.22
C THR A 218 -25.06 -0.43 23.51
N ARG A 219 -25.29 -1.37 22.59
CA ARG A 219 -26.59 -1.53 21.89
C ARG A 219 -27.73 -1.77 22.86
N GLU A 220 -27.51 -2.62 23.86
CA GLU A 220 -28.52 -2.92 24.89
C GLU A 220 -28.76 -1.71 25.80
N ALA A 221 -27.69 -1.07 26.28
CA ALA A 221 -27.85 0.15 27.08
C ALA A 221 -28.56 1.27 26.30
N LEU A 222 -28.31 1.36 24.99
CA LEU A 222 -28.90 2.36 24.09
C LEU A 222 -30.41 2.21 23.95
N ARG A 223 -30.96 0.99 24.06
CA ARG A 223 -32.41 0.77 24.05
C ARG A 223 -33.12 1.59 25.12
N ALA A 224 -32.54 1.62 26.32
CA ALA A 224 -33.14 2.19 27.52
C ALA A 224 -32.86 3.69 27.75
N ILE A 225 -32.01 4.35 26.94
CA ILE A 225 -31.61 5.76 27.18
C ILE A 225 -32.82 6.71 27.16
N ALA A 226 -33.77 6.50 26.25
CA ALA A 226 -34.90 7.41 26.08
C ALA A 226 -36.10 7.06 26.98
N GLN A 227 -36.26 5.79 27.35
CA GLN A 227 -37.34 5.31 28.21
C GLN A 227 -36.87 4.14 29.09
N PRO A 228 -36.91 4.26 30.43
CA PRO A 228 -36.50 3.18 31.35
C PRO A 228 -37.40 1.93 31.31
N ALA A 229 -38.60 2.02 30.72
CA ALA A 229 -39.62 0.97 30.75
C ALA A 229 -39.38 -0.19 29.75
N GLY A 230 -38.25 -0.19 29.02
CA GLY A 230 -37.92 -1.18 27.99
C GLY A 230 -38.36 -0.75 26.57
N GLY A 231 -37.94 -1.49 25.55
CA GLY A 231 -38.23 -1.22 24.13
C GLY A 231 -37.02 -0.78 23.31
N TYR A 232 -37.25 -0.10 22.19
CA TYR A 232 -36.25 0.39 21.22
C TYR A 232 -36.30 1.92 21.04
N ALA A 233 -36.87 2.64 22.00
CA ALA A 233 -37.04 4.09 21.96
C ALA A 233 -35.72 4.85 21.71
N GLY A 234 -34.60 4.40 22.29
CA GLY A 234 -33.29 5.02 22.01
C GLY A 234 -32.75 4.76 20.60
N TRP A 235 -33.10 3.61 19.98
CA TRP A 235 -32.76 3.36 18.57
C TRP A 235 -33.60 4.24 17.65
N ARG A 236 -34.90 4.38 17.96
CA ARG A 236 -35.80 5.31 17.25
C ARG A 236 -35.30 6.75 17.34
N LEU A 237 -34.89 7.20 18.52
CA LEU A 237 -34.32 8.55 18.71
C LEU A 237 -33.14 8.81 17.76
N LEU A 238 -32.20 7.86 17.65
CA LEU A 238 -31.09 7.99 16.70
C LEU A 238 -31.57 7.98 15.25
N TYR A 239 -32.51 7.10 14.90
CA TYR A 239 -33.05 6.99 13.55
C TYR A 239 -33.76 8.28 13.11
N ASP A 240 -34.53 8.89 14.00
CA ASP A 240 -35.32 10.09 13.71
C ASP A 240 -34.46 11.36 13.74
N GLU A 241 -33.60 11.50 14.77
CA GLU A 241 -32.95 12.78 15.07
C GLU A 241 -31.46 12.85 14.77
N ALA A 242 -30.72 11.73 14.70
CA ALA A 242 -29.26 11.73 14.70
C ALA A 242 -28.60 10.80 13.66
N LEU A 243 -29.38 10.25 12.73
CA LEU A 243 -28.97 9.16 11.85
C LEU A 243 -27.72 9.50 11.03
N ASP A 244 -27.67 10.70 10.45
CA ASP A 244 -26.60 11.07 9.53
C ASP A 244 -25.22 11.09 10.22
N GLY A 245 -25.12 11.65 11.43
CA GLY A 245 -23.89 11.60 12.21
C GLY A 245 -23.60 10.21 12.78
N PHE A 246 -24.64 9.51 13.27
CA PHE A 246 -24.49 8.18 13.86
C PHE A 246 -23.98 7.14 12.87
N VAL A 247 -24.42 7.20 11.61
CA VAL A 247 -23.97 6.29 10.55
C VAL A 247 -22.49 6.47 10.23
N LEU A 248 -21.96 7.69 10.38
CA LEU A 248 -20.56 7.97 10.11
C LEU A 248 -19.65 7.49 11.25
N PHE A 249 -20.09 7.63 12.50
CA PHE A 249 -19.26 7.36 13.67
C PHE A 249 -19.98 6.52 14.74
N PRO A 250 -20.53 5.34 14.41
CA PRO A 250 -21.34 4.57 15.34
C PRO A 250 -20.54 4.08 16.55
N GLU A 251 -19.26 3.74 16.35
CA GLU A 251 -18.33 3.25 17.38
C GLU A 251 -18.04 4.29 18.48
N VAL A 252 -18.39 5.57 18.26
CA VAL A 252 -18.32 6.66 19.24
C VAL A 252 -19.24 6.41 20.43
N LEU A 253 -20.38 5.75 20.24
CA LEU A 253 -21.23 5.39 21.38
C LEU A 253 -20.55 4.29 22.19
N ARG A 254 -20.29 4.59 23.47
CA ARG A 254 -19.88 3.60 24.46
C ARG A 254 -20.60 3.89 25.75
N ILE A 255 -21.55 3.04 26.09
CA ILE A 255 -22.34 3.21 27.31
C ILE A 255 -21.96 2.11 28.27
N ARG A 256 -21.45 2.50 29.44
CA ARG A 256 -21.06 1.59 30.52
C ARG A 256 -21.66 2.12 31.81
N ASP A 257 -22.31 1.22 32.53
CA ASP A 257 -22.92 1.54 33.82
C ASP A 257 -23.89 2.74 33.73
N GLY A 258 -24.64 2.81 32.62
CA GLY A 258 -25.59 3.88 32.33
C GLY A 258 -24.98 5.21 31.89
N ARG A 259 -23.66 5.30 31.72
CA ARG A 259 -22.96 6.55 31.34
C ARG A 259 -22.23 6.43 30.03
N LEU A 260 -22.16 7.53 29.28
CA LEU A 260 -21.35 7.64 28.08
C LEU A 260 -19.87 7.75 28.46
N ARG A 261 -19.01 6.92 27.85
CA ARG A 261 -17.56 6.96 28.05
C ARG A 261 -16.92 7.92 27.04
N LEU A 262 -16.59 9.13 27.49
CA LEU A 262 -15.95 10.16 26.68
C LEU A 262 -14.43 10.21 26.92
N PRO A 263 -13.63 10.65 25.92
CA PRO A 263 -12.21 10.88 26.10
C PRO A 263 -11.94 11.89 27.23
N GLY A 264 -10.96 11.57 28.09
CA GLY A 264 -10.63 12.35 29.29
C GLY A 264 -11.33 11.88 30.57
N GLY A 265 -12.28 10.94 30.46
CA GLY A 265 -13.03 10.39 31.60
C GLY A 265 -13.99 11.42 32.23
N ASP A 266 -14.56 11.09 33.38
CA ASP A 266 -15.60 11.89 34.05
C ASP A 266 -15.16 13.35 34.33
N ALA A 267 -13.86 13.61 34.50
CA ALA A 267 -13.34 14.97 34.69
C ALA A 267 -13.49 15.87 33.45
N ALA A 268 -13.72 15.29 32.26
CA ALA A 268 -13.90 16.01 31.02
C ALA A 268 -15.36 16.34 30.69
N ASP A 269 -16.32 15.89 31.50
CA ASP A 269 -17.74 16.12 31.26
C ASP A 269 -18.07 17.62 31.04
N PRO A 270 -17.54 18.58 31.84
CA PRO A 270 -17.80 20.00 31.60
C PRO A 270 -17.23 20.53 30.27
N VAL A 271 -16.09 19.97 29.83
CA VAL A 271 -15.46 20.34 28.56
C VAL A 271 -16.29 19.86 27.38
N TRP A 272 -16.80 18.62 27.46
CA TRP A 272 -17.68 18.07 26.43
C TRP A 272 -19.05 18.76 26.41
N GLU A 273 -19.60 19.11 27.57
CA GLU A 273 -20.82 19.91 27.67
C GLU A 273 -20.66 21.25 26.96
N ALA A 274 -19.53 21.94 27.18
CA ALA A 274 -19.27 23.23 26.56
C ALA A 274 -19.10 23.19 25.03
N VAL A 275 -18.67 22.05 24.46
CA VAL A 275 -18.47 21.87 23.01
C VAL A 275 -19.71 21.28 22.32
N VAL A 276 -20.41 20.35 22.98
CA VAL A 276 -21.60 19.68 22.42
C VAL A 276 -22.88 20.48 22.67
N GLY A 277 -22.91 21.25 23.76
CA GLY A 277 -24.03 22.12 24.15
C GLY A 277 -25.09 21.47 25.04
N GLU A 278 -24.85 20.24 25.51
CA GLU A 278 -25.71 19.52 26.47
C GLU A 278 -24.81 18.75 27.45
N PRO A 279 -25.25 18.49 28.70
CA PRO A 279 -24.46 17.73 29.66
C PRO A 279 -24.46 16.22 29.35
N PRO A 280 -23.32 15.50 29.47
CA PRO A 280 -23.27 14.03 29.31
C PRO A 280 -24.21 13.24 30.22
N SER A 281 -24.63 13.86 31.34
CA SER A 281 -25.59 13.29 32.30
C SER A 281 -27.03 13.22 31.75
N ASP A 282 -27.42 14.07 30.79
CA ASP A 282 -28.64 13.91 29.99
C ASP A 282 -28.30 13.13 28.71
N THR A 283 -28.06 11.82 28.90
CA THR A 283 -27.50 10.96 27.85
C THR A 283 -28.32 10.98 26.56
N ALA A 284 -29.65 11.09 26.62
CA ALA A 284 -30.50 11.13 25.44
C ALA A 284 -30.24 12.37 24.59
N LYS A 285 -30.31 13.57 25.19
CA LYS A 285 -30.08 14.83 24.47
C LYS A 285 -28.63 14.98 24.03
N PHE A 286 -27.70 14.56 24.90
CA PHE A 286 -26.27 14.60 24.59
C PHE A 286 -25.94 13.78 23.35
N VAL A 287 -26.47 12.54 23.25
CA VAL A 287 -26.21 11.66 22.10
C VAL A 287 -26.75 12.26 20.80
N VAL A 288 -27.95 12.86 20.81
CA VAL A 288 -28.48 13.55 19.62
C VAL A 288 -27.57 14.71 19.21
N LYS A 289 -27.14 15.54 20.17
CA LYS A 289 -26.25 16.69 19.90
C LYS A 289 -24.86 16.26 19.47
N LEU A 290 -24.30 15.18 20.03
CA LEU A 290 -22.99 14.66 19.69
C LEU A 290 -22.90 14.31 18.19
N PHE A 291 -23.96 13.72 17.64
CA PHE A 291 -24.02 13.35 16.23
C PHE A 291 -24.48 14.46 15.29
N ASN A 292 -25.22 15.46 15.79
CA ASN A 292 -25.66 16.59 14.97
C ASN A 292 -24.72 17.80 14.99
N SER A 293 -23.94 17.97 16.07
CA SER A 293 -23.05 19.12 16.26
C SER A 293 -22.02 19.21 15.13
N GLY A 294 -22.01 20.34 14.42
CA GLY A 294 -21.12 20.58 13.29
C GLY A 294 -21.23 19.54 12.16
N GLY A 295 -22.40 18.90 11.99
CA GLY A 295 -22.60 17.82 11.02
C GLY A 295 -21.90 16.51 11.40
N GLY A 296 -21.81 16.20 12.70
CA GLY A 296 -21.11 15.02 13.23
C GLY A 296 -19.65 15.27 13.61
N LYS A 297 -19.22 16.54 13.67
CA LYS A 297 -17.86 16.94 14.07
C LYS A 297 -17.53 16.50 15.50
N ALA A 298 -18.46 16.61 16.45
CA ALA A 298 -18.18 16.20 17.83
C ALA A 298 -17.93 14.69 17.92
N ALA A 299 -18.76 13.86 17.26
CA ALA A 299 -18.51 12.43 17.16
C ALA A 299 -17.17 12.12 16.47
N TYR A 300 -16.84 12.80 15.38
CA TYR A 300 -15.55 12.68 14.70
C TYR A 300 -14.35 12.95 15.63
N VAL A 301 -14.42 14.01 16.44
CA VAL A 301 -13.36 14.35 17.40
C VAL A 301 -13.26 13.30 18.50
N VAL A 302 -14.39 12.80 19.01
CA VAL A 302 -14.37 11.69 19.99
C VAL A 302 -13.70 10.45 19.40
N GLU A 303 -13.99 10.10 18.15
CA GLU A 303 -13.37 8.96 17.47
C GLU A 303 -11.86 9.16 17.32
N ALA A 304 -11.41 10.35 16.89
CA ALA A 304 -9.99 10.68 16.78
C ALA A 304 -9.25 10.54 18.11
N LEU A 305 -9.80 11.10 19.18
CA LEU A 305 -9.17 11.06 20.50
C LEU A 305 -9.11 9.65 21.08
N ARG A 306 -9.99 8.74 20.67
CA ARG A 306 -9.96 7.34 21.12
C ARG A 306 -8.84 6.51 20.49
N GLN A 307 -8.25 6.98 19.40
CA GLN A 307 -7.08 6.35 18.79
C GLN A 307 -5.80 6.65 19.58
N LEU A 308 -5.82 7.67 20.45
CA LEU A 308 -4.68 8.04 21.29
C LEU A 308 -4.61 7.17 22.56
N PRO A 309 -3.42 6.99 23.15
CA PRO A 309 -3.29 6.48 24.51
C PRO A 309 -4.16 7.29 25.48
N GLU A 310 -4.76 6.63 26.46
CA GLU A 310 -5.75 7.26 27.36
C GLU A 310 -5.21 8.52 28.05
N LEU A 311 -3.96 8.48 28.53
CA LEU A 311 -3.30 9.63 29.14
C LEU A 311 -3.13 10.80 28.16
N THR A 312 -2.85 10.51 26.89
CA THR A 312 -2.71 11.52 25.84
C THR A 312 -4.05 12.14 25.47
N ALA A 313 -5.08 11.32 25.28
CA ALA A 313 -6.44 11.80 25.04
C ALA A 313 -6.91 12.68 26.20
N ARG A 314 -6.63 12.27 27.45
CA ARG A 314 -6.96 13.04 28.65
C ARG A 314 -6.21 14.37 28.73
N ALA A 315 -4.91 14.38 28.46
CA ALA A 315 -4.12 15.60 28.43
C ALA A 315 -4.60 16.57 27.35
N LEU A 316 -4.99 16.06 26.18
CA LEU A 316 -5.49 16.87 25.08
C LEU A 316 -6.86 17.50 25.40
N VAL A 317 -7.76 16.80 26.09
CA VAL A 317 -9.06 17.36 26.50
C VAL A 317 -8.91 18.31 27.71
N LEU A 318 -8.24 17.88 28.78
CA LEU A 318 -8.23 18.60 30.06
C LEU A 318 -7.09 19.62 30.21
N GLY A 319 -6.00 19.47 29.47
CA GLY A 319 -4.82 20.31 29.61
C GLY A 319 -4.16 20.20 30.97
N ARG A 320 -3.31 21.17 31.31
CA ARG A 320 -2.65 21.25 32.62
C ARG A 320 -3.61 21.67 33.74
N SER A 321 -4.70 22.33 33.38
CA SER A 321 -5.65 22.96 34.32
C SER A 321 -6.80 22.04 34.77
N ARG A 322 -6.81 20.77 34.32
CA ARG A 322 -7.65 19.66 34.84
C ARG A 322 -9.17 19.91 34.86
N GLY A 323 -9.71 20.59 33.85
CA GLY A 323 -11.17 20.75 33.69
C GLY A 323 -11.75 22.05 34.24
N THR A 324 -10.92 23.08 34.45
CA THR A 324 -11.34 24.45 34.76
C THR A 324 -11.85 25.21 33.52
N ASP A 325 -12.36 26.44 33.67
CA ASP A 325 -12.77 27.31 32.56
C ASP A 325 -11.66 27.51 31.51
N GLU A 326 -10.40 27.57 31.94
CA GLU A 326 -9.23 27.62 31.05
C GLU A 326 -9.13 26.35 30.17
N SER A 327 -9.47 25.19 30.73
CA SER A 327 -9.47 23.92 29.99
C SER A 327 -10.56 23.92 28.91
N ILE A 328 -11.72 24.53 29.22
CA ILE A 328 -12.85 24.69 28.30
C ILE A 328 -12.48 25.60 27.13
N GLU A 329 -11.98 26.80 27.40
CA GLU A 329 -11.62 27.75 26.34
C GLU A 329 -10.53 27.20 25.42
N ARG A 330 -9.50 26.58 26.00
CA ARG A 330 -8.40 25.93 25.27
C ARG A 330 -8.90 24.80 24.37
N PHE A 331 -9.71 23.88 24.90
CA PHE A 331 -10.23 22.78 24.09
C PHE A 331 -11.24 23.27 23.03
N ARG A 332 -11.99 24.34 23.31
CA ARG A 332 -12.86 24.98 22.31
C ARG A 332 -12.05 25.55 21.15
N GLY A 333 -10.94 26.25 21.41
CA GLY A 333 -10.03 26.76 20.37
C GLY A 333 -9.48 25.65 19.47
N LEU A 334 -9.03 24.55 20.09
CA LEU A 334 -8.59 23.36 19.35
C LEU A 334 -9.74 22.73 18.56
N TYR A 335 -10.92 22.55 19.18
CA TYR A 335 -12.10 22.00 18.53
C TYR A 335 -12.48 22.84 17.32
N ASP A 336 -12.51 24.16 17.43
CA ASP A 336 -12.85 25.08 16.34
C ASP A 336 -11.85 25.03 15.18
N SER A 337 -10.57 24.78 15.48
CA SER A 337 -9.53 24.58 14.47
C SER A 337 -9.69 23.28 13.67
N ILE A 338 -10.35 22.26 14.24
CA ILE A 338 -10.66 21.01 13.54
C ILE A 338 -11.75 21.27 12.48
N GLY A 339 -11.46 20.96 11.22
CA GLY A 339 -12.46 21.04 10.14
C GLY A 339 -13.66 20.11 10.38
N PRO A 340 -14.80 20.32 9.69
CA PRO A 340 -15.87 19.31 9.66
C PRO A 340 -15.25 17.98 9.17
N GLY A 341 -15.67 16.84 9.73
CA GLY A 341 -15.00 15.52 9.65
C GLY A 341 -14.92 14.85 8.27
N GLY A 342 -14.63 15.61 7.21
CA GLY A 342 -14.45 15.19 5.83
C GLY A 342 -15.70 14.61 5.16
N ARG A 343 -16.79 14.44 5.92
CA ARG A 343 -17.96 13.66 5.53
C ARG A 343 -19.19 14.55 5.55
N THR A 344 -19.70 14.84 4.37
CA THR A 344 -21.13 15.07 4.19
C THR A 344 -21.66 13.88 3.41
N PHE A 345 -22.93 13.51 3.55
CA PHE A 345 -23.49 12.40 2.78
C PHE A 345 -23.23 12.55 1.26
N TRP A 346 -23.15 13.80 0.78
CA TRP A 346 -22.87 14.17 -0.61
C TRP A 346 -21.36 14.29 -0.94
N SER A 347 -20.49 14.56 0.05
CA SER A 347 -19.02 14.53 -0.10
C SER A 347 -18.44 13.33 0.66
N SER A 348 -18.42 12.18 -0.02
CA SER A 348 -18.11 10.88 0.57
C SER A 348 -16.63 10.52 0.64
N ALA A 349 -15.72 11.43 0.28
CA ALA A 349 -14.28 11.17 0.33
C ALA A 349 -13.65 11.81 1.58
N ARG A 350 -13.19 10.97 2.51
CA ARG A 350 -12.45 11.42 3.70
C ARG A 350 -11.06 11.93 3.29
N ASN A 351 -10.65 13.08 3.84
CA ASN A 351 -9.32 13.62 3.59
C ASN A 351 -8.24 12.65 4.12
N PRO A 352 -7.24 12.26 3.31
CA PRO A 352 -6.16 11.39 3.73
C PRO A 352 -5.37 11.92 4.92
N TYR A 353 -5.25 13.23 5.12
CA TYR A 353 -4.45 13.83 6.18
C TYR A 353 -5.33 14.56 7.20
N ASP A 354 -6.38 13.88 7.65
CA ASP A 354 -7.34 14.40 8.62
C ASP A 354 -6.88 14.19 10.09
N PHE A 355 -7.64 14.72 11.05
CA PHE A 355 -7.25 14.68 12.47
C PHE A 355 -7.11 13.26 13.00
N ILE A 356 -8.02 12.35 12.65
CA ILE A 356 -7.91 10.94 13.04
C ILE A 356 -6.60 10.34 12.51
N HIS A 357 -6.23 10.55 11.24
CA HIS A 357 -4.96 10.03 10.74
C HIS A 357 -3.77 10.66 11.49
N LEU A 358 -3.80 11.97 11.72
CA LEU A 358 -2.78 12.68 12.46
C LEU A 358 -2.55 12.10 13.87
N THR A 359 -3.60 11.65 14.57
CA THR A 359 -3.47 11.14 15.94
C THR A 359 -2.46 10.01 16.11
N GLY A 360 -2.32 9.11 15.12
CA GLY A 360 -1.32 8.02 15.16
C GLY A 360 0.14 8.49 15.07
N PHE A 361 0.35 9.76 14.72
CA PHE A 361 1.67 10.38 14.57
C PHE A 361 1.99 11.37 15.67
N LEU A 362 1.06 11.70 16.57
CA LEU A 362 1.31 12.61 17.68
C LEU A 362 2.10 11.89 18.78
N PRO A 363 3.42 12.14 18.94
CA PRO A 363 4.19 11.52 20.00
C PRO A 363 3.74 12.06 21.35
N SER A 364 3.62 11.19 22.34
CA SER A 364 3.28 11.57 23.71
C SER A 364 4.42 11.27 24.69
N ALA A 365 4.66 12.20 25.61
CA ALA A 365 5.54 12.00 26.74
C ALA A 365 4.87 11.15 27.84
N THR A 366 5.63 10.76 28.87
CA THR A 366 5.16 9.93 30.01
C THR A 366 3.94 10.51 30.75
N GLY A 367 3.68 11.82 30.63
CA GLY A 367 2.51 12.51 31.18
C GLY A 367 1.32 12.66 30.22
N GLY A 368 1.40 12.13 28.99
CA GLY A 368 0.37 12.29 27.96
C GLY A 368 0.50 13.57 27.12
N GLU A 369 1.37 14.51 27.48
CA GLU A 369 1.60 15.74 26.72
C GLU A 369 2.19 15.43 25.33
N ILE A 370 1.71 16.14 24.31
CA ILE A 370 2.18 16.00 22.93
C ILE A 370 3.48 16.79 22.77
N VAL A 371 4.54 16.10 22.35
CA VAL A 371 5.87 16.70 22.18
C VAL A 371 6.39 16.37 20.78
N PRO A 372 6.07 17.17 19.76
CA PRO A 372 6.52 16.89 18.40
C PRO A 372 8.06 16.91 18.34
N PRO A 373 8.68 16.15 17.41
CA PRO A 373 10.14 16.11 17.30
C PRO A 373 10.68 17.52 17.03
N GLY A 374 11.69 17.95 17.80
CA GLY A 374 12.21 19.33 17.73
C GLY A 374 11.38 20.41 18.44
N GLY A 375 10.21 20.07 19.00
CA GLY A 375 9.36 20.97 19.78
C GLY A 375 8.38 21.82 18.95
N PRO A 376 7.31 22.34 19.57
CA PRO A 376 6.24 23.08 18.86
C PRO A 376 6.74 24.34 18.15
N ASP A 377 7.71 25.04 18.75
CA ASP A 377 8.36 26.23 18.21
C ASP A 377 8.92 26.03 16.79
N LEU A 378 9.67 24.94 16.61
CA LEU A 378 10.29 24.58 15.36
C LEU A 378 9.23 24.32 14.28
N TRP A 379 8.19 23.58 14.63
CA TRP A 379 7.13 23.24 13.69
C TRP A 379 6.32 24.47 13.26
N LEU A 380 6.04 25.39 14.18
CA LEU A 380 5.40 26.65 13.81
C LEU A 380 6.29 27.46 12.85
N GLU A 381 7.62 27.51 13.03
CA GLU A 381 8.52 28.14 12.06
C GLU A 381 8.55 27.40 10.72
N ALA A 382 8.63 26.08 10.75
CA ALA A 382 8.72 25.25 9.55
C ALA A 382 7.45 25.36 8.69
N LEU A 383 6.28 25.45 9.33
CA LEU A 383 4.97 25.55 8.67
C LEU A 383 4.56 26.99 8.30
N SER A 384 5.17 28.02 8.91
CA SER A 384 4.79 29.42 8.67
C SER A 384 5.41 30.04 7.42
N ARG A 385 6.53 29.50 6.93
CA ARG A 385 7.29 30.04 5.79
C ARG A 385 7.70 28.91 4.85
N SER A 386 7.50 29.12 3.54
CA SER A 386 7.77 28.10 2.50
C SER A 386 9.18 28.14 1.91
N ARG A 387 9.98 29.17 2.20
CA ARG A 387 11.32 29.30 1.60
C ARG A 387 12.31 28.30 2.18
N PHE A 388 12.90 27.47 1.30
CA PHE A 388 14.04 26.63 1.62
C PHE A 388 15.26 27.50 2.00
N PRO A 389 15.96 27.24 3.12
CA PRO A 389 17.16 27.97 3.52
C PRO A 389 18.23 27.92 2.43
N ALA A 390 18.94 29.03 2.21
CA ALA A 390 19.97 29.08 1.16
C ALA A 390 21.23 28.26 1.51
N ASP A 391 21.59 28.22 2.79
CA ASP A 391 22.79 27.59 3.33
C ASP A 391 22.66 27.33 4.84
N GLU A 392 23.70 26.77 5.45
CA GLU A 392 23.78 26.49 6.89
C GLU A 392 23.72 27.76 7.76
N GLN A 393 24.17 28.92 7.25
CA GLN A 393 24.13 30.18 8.00
C GLN A 393 22.70 30.74 8.05
N ASP A 394 21.99 30.71 6.92
CA ASP A 394 20.57 31.06 6.82
C ASP A 394 19.72 30.13 7.69
N LEU A 395 20.00 28.81 7.65
CA LEU A 395 19.34 27.83 8.50
C LEU A 395 19.56 28.14 9.99
N SER A 396 20.79 28.41 10.40
CA SER A 396 21.13 28.73 11.80
C SER A 396 20.37 29.96 12.31
N ARG A 397 20.20 30.99 11.46
CA ARG A 397 19.41 32.18 11.78
C ARG A 397 17.94 31.84 12.00
N ILE A 398 17.35 31.03 11.11
CA ILE A 398 15.95 30.61 11.21
C ILE A 398 15.71 29.77 12.46
N LEU A 399 16.66 28.90 12.83
CA LEU A 399 16.56 28.09 14.05
C LEU A 399 16.65 28.94 15.31
N ALA A 400 17.47 30.01 15.31
CA ALA A 400 17.52 30.97 16.41
C ALA A 400 16.17 31.71 16.56
N ASP A 401 15.60 32.20 15.44
CA ASP A 401 14.28 32.84 15.43
C ASP A 401 13.17 31.90 15.94
N ALA A 402 13.25 30.60 15.59
CA ALA A 402 12.31 29.59 16.07
C ALA A 402 12.38 29.43 17.59
N ALA A 403 13.57 29.34 18.16
CA ALA A 403 13.79 29.14 19.59
C ALA A 403 13.27 30.29 20.48
N GLU A 404 13.06 31.49 19.92
CA GLU A 404 12.54 32.65 20.65
C GLU A 404 11.01 32.65 20.82
N ARG A 405 10.26 31.81 20.07
CA ARG A 405 8.79 31.85 20.02
C ARG A 405 8.08 31.44 21.31
N ARG A 406 8.61 30.47 22.07
CA ARG A 406 8.01 29.92 23.31
C ARG A 406 6.54 29.49 23.15
N ALA A 407 6.22 28.85 22.03
CA ALA A 407 4.90 28.40 21.65
C ALA A 407 4.41 27.22 22.50
N SER A 408 3.10 27.15 22.68
CA SER A 408 2.47 26.02 23.37
C SER A 408 2.19 24.85 22.41
N PRO A 409 2.09 23.60 22.91
CA PRO A 409 1.62 22.47 22.12
C PRO A 409 0.25 22.70 21.48
N ASP A 410 -0.64 23.44 22.15
CA ASP A 410 -1.99 23.73 21.66
C ASP A 410 -1.95 24.69 20.46
N GLU A 411 -1.11 25.74 20.47
CA GLU A 411 -0.89 26.63 19.31
C GLU A 411 -0.37 25.86 18.08
N PHE A 412 0.55 24.92 18.31
CA PHE A 412 1.06 24.03 17.26
C PHE A 412 -0.06 23.16 16.67
N LEU A 413 -0.87 22.51 17.52
CA LEU A 413 -1.98 21.67 17.07
C LEU A 413 -3.05 22.48 16.33
N GLU A 414 -3.38 23.67 16.82
CA GLU A 414 -4.30 24.59 16.13
C GLU A 414 -3.77 24.93 14.73
N LYS A 415 -2.49 25.31 14.60
CA LYS A 415 -1.88 25.60 13.28
C LYS A 415 -1.89 24.38 12.36
N LEU A 416 -1.66 23.19 12.89
CA LEU A 416 -1.62 21.95 12.13
C LEU A 416 -3.00 21.54 11.59
N LEU A 417 -4.05 21.84 12.36
CA LEU A 417 -5.43 21.48 12.07
C LEU A 417 -6.17 22.55 11.27
N ARG A 418 -5.72 23.82 11.36
CA ARG A 418 -6.33 24.94 10.65
C ARG A 418 -6.24 24.72 9.15
N ARG A 419 -7.37 24.87 8.48
CA ARG A 419 -7.46 24.73 7.02
C ARG A 419 -6.73 25.91 6.35
N ASP A 420 -5.61 25.63 5.69
CA ASP A 420 -5.03 26.60 4.77
C ASP A 420 -6.01 26.78 3.59
N VAL A 421 -6.67 27.94 3.53
CA VAL A 421 -7.52 28.31 2.41
C VAL A 421 -6.61 28.80 1.28
N ALA A 422 -6.19 27.90 0.39
CA ALA A 422 -5.58 28.28 -0.88
C ALA A 422 -6.20 27.50 -2.03
N GLY A 423 -6.84 28.23 -2.95
CA GLY A 423 -7.60 27.69 -4.08
C GLY A 423 -6.73 27.09 -5.20
N ALA A 424 -7.40 26.34 -6.09
CA ALA A 424 -7.04 25.80 -7.41
C ALA A 424 -5.65 25.15 -7.68
N ALA A 425 -4.63 25.39 -6.86
CA ALA A 425 -3.29 24.78 -6.89
C ALA A 425 -2.61 24.87 -5.50
N GLY A 426 -3.37 24.59 -4.43
CA GLY A 426 -2.96 24.89 -3.04
C GLY A 426 -1.75 24.11 -2.54
N SER A 427 -1.00 24.73 -1.62
CA SER A 427 0.17 24.19 -0.90
C SER A 427 -0.13 22.85 -0.20
N VAL A 428 0.92 22.04 -0.01
CA VAL A 428 0.84 20.78 0.74
C VAL A 428 0.24 21.02 2.14
N PRO A 429 -0.81 20.28 2.58
CA PRO A 429 -1.39 20.48 3.90
C PRO A 429 -0.38 20.29 5.02
N ALA A 430 -0.41 21.15 6.05
CA ALA A 430 0.47 21.05 7.22
C ALA A 430 0.44 19.65 7.88
N ALA A 431 -0.75 19.04 7.97
CA ALA A 431 -0.91 17.67 8.47
C ALA A 431 -0.11 16.64 7.66
N LYS A 432 -0.09 16.75 6.32
CA LYS A 432 0.72 15.89 5.46
C LYS A 432 2.21 16.10 5.75
N GLN A 433 2.65 17.35 5.84
CA GLN A 433 4.05 17.67 6.17
C GLN A 433 4.48 17.05 7.49
N PHE A 434 3.66 17.21 8.54
CA PHE A 434 3.94 16.65 9.85
C PHE A 434 3.99 15.11 9.84
N ILE A 435 3.01 14.45 9.21
CA ILE A 435 2.93 12.98 9.16
C ILE A 435 4.15 12.40 8.45
N VAL A 436 4.51 12.93 7.27
CA VAL A 436 5.62 12.39 6.47
C VAL A 436 6.95 12.53 7.22
N VAL A 437 7.25 13.73 7.71
CA VAL A 437 8.53 13.99 8.40
C VAL A 437 8.58 13.26 9.75
N SER A 438 7.49 13.22 10.51
CA SER A 438 7.45 12.47 11.78
C SER A 438 7.60 10.96 11.56
N SER A 439 7.06 10.42 10.47
CA SER A 439 7.24 9.02 10.08
C SER A 439 8.71 8.70 9.77
N LEU A 440 9.39 9.58 9.02
CA LEU A 440 10.82 9.46 8.73
C LEU A 440 11.66 9.52 10.01
N VAL A 441 11.39 10.48 10.89
CA VAL A 441 12.08 10.61 12.19
C VAL A 441 11.87 9.37 13.06
N ARG A 442 10.66 8.80 13.09
CA ARG A 442 10.38 7.56 13.82
C ARG A 442 11.20 6.38 13.29
N GLY A 443 11.38 6.29 11.97
CA GLY A 443 12.20 5.25 11.35
C GLY A 443 13.71 5.48 11.50
N LYS A 444 14.15 6.75 11.52
CA LYS A 444 15.55 7.16 11.58
C LYS A 444 15.71 8.32 12.57
N PRO A 445 16.00 8.05 13.85
CA PRO A 445 16.10 9.08 14.89
C PRO A 445 17.12 10.19 14.62
N VAL A 446 18.17 9.94 13.82
CA VAL A 446 19.14 10.97 13.39
C VAL A 446 18.46 12.14 12.64
N LEU A 447 17.30 11.91 12.03
CA LEU A 447 16.52 12.95 11.34
C LEU A 447 15.79 13.90 12.30
N ALA A 448 15.79 13.62 13.62
CA ALA A 448 15.14 14.45 14.63
C ALA A 448 15.88 15.78 14.90
N ASP A 449 17.05 15.99 14.29
CA ASP A 449 17.78 17.26 14.35
C ASP A 449 16.89 18.43 13.87
N PRO A 450 16.82 19.55 14.61
CA PRO A 450 15.95 20.68 14.26
C PRO A 450 16.17 21.22 12.86
N GLY A 451 17.43 21.29 12.42
CA GLY A 451 17.77 21.75 11.07
C GLY A 451 17.27 20.78 10.00
N THR A 452 17.48 19.48 10.21
CA THR A 452 16.95 18.43 9.31
C THR A 452 15.42 18.46 9.21
N ILE A 453 14.69 18.56 10.33
CA ILE A 453 13.22 18.64 10.32
C ILE A 453 12.73 19.84 9.50
N LEU A 454 13.36 21.00 9.67
CA LEU A 454 13.01 22.21 8.93
C LEU A 454 13.22 22.04 7.42
N LEU A 455 14.39 21.50 7.02
CA LEU A 455 14.70 21.24 5.62
C LEU A 455 13.76 20.20 5.01
N LEU A 456 13.46 19.11 5.71
CA LEU A 456 12.52 18.08 5.24
C LEU A 456 11.10 18.64 5.06
N THR A 457 10.66 19.49 5.99
CA THR A 457 9.32 20.10 5.95
C THR A 457 9.18 21.05 4.77
N ARG A 458 10.16 21.93 4.57
CA ARG A 458 10.15 22.94 3.49
C ARG A 458 10.49 22.36 2.12
N GLY A 459 11.24 21.26 2.06
CA GLY A 459 11.57 20.56 0.82
C GLY A 459 10.48 19.61 0.32
N LEU A 460 9.47 19.28 1.13
CA LEU A 460 8.55 18.17 0.85
C LEU A 460 7.85 18.28 -0.51
N GLU A 461 7.42 19.46 -0.92
CA GLU A 461 6.68 19.61 -2.18
C GLU A 461 7.54 19.26 -3.43
N ARG A 462 8.84 19.56 -3.38
CA ARG A 462 9.78 19.38 -4.51
C ARG A 462 10.61 18.11 -4.41
N LEU A 463 10.99 17.71 -3.20
CA LEU A 463 12.04 16.72 -2.94
C LEU A 463 11.52 15.41 -2.33
N HIS A 464 10.20 15.24 -2.12
CA HIS A 464 9.62 14.09 -1.39
C HIS A 464 10.06 12.74 -1.93
N ALA A 465 10.13 12.56 -3.25
CA ALA A 465 10.54 11.27 -3.83
C ALA A 465 11.94 10.85 -3.34
N PHE A 466 12.84 11.82 -3.10
CA PHE A 466 14.21 11.62 -2.64
C PHE A 466 14.38 11.57 -1.11
N TYR A 467 13.28 11.40 -0.36
CA TYR A 467 13.38 11.04 1.05
C TYR A 467 13.55 9.54 1.28
N ALA A 468 13.17 8.68 0.31
CA ALA A 468 13.32 7.23 0.46
C ALA A 468 14.78 6.76 0.68
N PRO A 469 15.82 7.34 0.04
CA PRO A 469 17.22 7.03 0.34
C PRO A 469 17.61 7.23 1.80
N LEU A 470 17.00 8.19 2.51
CA LEU A 470 17.27 8.43 3.93
C LEU A 470 16.84 7.24 4.81
N GLU A 471 15.92 6.40 4.31
CA GLU A 471 15.45 5.20 5.02
C GLU A 471 16.46 4.05 4.95
N ASP A 472 17.25 3.96 3.89
CA ASP A 472 18.20 2.85 3.68
C ASP A 472 19.64 3.22 4.02
N LEU A 473 20.02 4.48 3.81
CA LEU A 473 21.39 4.93 4.07
C LEU A 473 21.71 4.81 5.58
N PRO A 474 22.93 4.37 5.93
CA PRO A 474 23.36 4.20 7.32
C PRO A 474 23.77 5.56 7.93
N LEU A 475 22.82 6.46 8.13
CA LEU A 475 23.05 7.82 8.60
C LEU A 475 23.25 7.87 10.12
N ASP A 476 24.34 8.50 10.57
CA ASP A 476 24.67 8.71 11.99
C ASP A 476 24.96 10.17 12.37
N ASP A 477 25.07 11.06 11.38
CA ASP A 477 25.41 12.47 11.57
C ASP A 477 24.36 13.37 10.87
N PRO A 478 23.62 14.20 11.62
CA PRO A 478 22.67 15.15 11.05
C PRO A 478 23.28 16.13 10.03
N ALA A 479 24.56 16.50 10.18
CA ALA A 479 25.21 17.41 9.24
C ALA A 479 25.33 16.81 7.83
N VAL A 480 25.58 15.50 7.73
CA VAL A 480 25.58 14.77 6.46
C VAL A 480 24.19 14.78 5.82
N VAL A 481 23.14 14.62 6.64
CA VAL A 481 21.74 14.67 6.17
C VAL A 481 21.40 16.04 5.63
N ARG A 482 21.72 17.12 6.36
CA ARG A 482 21.48 18.49 5.89
C ARG A 482 22.26 18.78 4.62
N LYS A 483 23.52 18.36 4.52
CA LYS A 483 24.33 18.47 3.30
C LYS A 483 23.69 17.76 2.11
N TYR A 484 23.12 16.57 2.32
CA TYR A 484 22.36 15.88 1.29
C TYR A 484 21.14 16.69 0.84
N LEU A 485 20.33 17.22 1.76
CA LEU A 485 19.14 18.02 1.45
C LEU A 485 19.50 19.34 0.74
N PHE A 486 20.57 20.02 1.14
CA PHE A 486 21.11 21.18 0.42
C PHE A 486 21.62 20.83 -0.98
N THR A 487 22.19 19.63 -1.14
CA THR A 487 22.64 19.15 -2.45
C THR A 487 21.45 18.88 -3.38
N LEU A 488 20.36 18.32 -2.86
CA LEU A 488 19.10 18.18 -3.62
C LEU A 488 18.57 19.55 -4.06
N ASP A 489 18.39 20.51 -3.16
CA ASP A 489 17.88 21.85 -3.51
C ASP A 489 18.81 22.57 -4.50
N ARG A 490 20.13 22.41 -4.34
CA ARG A 490 21.13 22.92 -5.29
C ARG A 490 20.97 22.31 -6.68
N LEU A 491 20.81 20.99 -6.79
CA LEU A 491 20.63 20.32 -8.07
C LEU A 491 19.28 20.64 -8.72
N ASP A 492 18.26 20.90 -7.91
CA ASP A 492 16.93 21.28 -8.39
C ASP A 492 16.90 22.69 -8.97
N THR A 493 17.70 23.61 -8.43
CA THR A 493 17.68 25.04 -8.79
C THR A 493 18.79 25.46 -9.78
N ASN A 494 19.78 24.61 -10.04
CA ASN A 494 20.97 24.95 -10.83
C ASN A 494 20.81 24.73 -12.34
N GLY A 495 19.77 25.32 -12.93
CA GLY A 495 19.57 25.39 -14.38
C GLY A 495 18.78 24.23 -14.96
N THR A 496 18.40 24.37 -16.23
CA THR A 496 17.54 23.42 -16.96
C THR A 496 18.21 22.88 -18.23
N ASP A 497 19.53 23.04 -18.32
CA ASP A 497 20.34 22.57 -19.45
C ASP A 497 20.69 21.07 -19.32
N ARG A 498 21.35 20.52 -20.35
CA ARG A 498 21.72 19.10 -20.36
C ARG A 498 22.73 18.76 -19.26
N ASP A 499 23.61 19.68 -18.91
CA ASP A 499 24.59 19.45 -17.84
C ASP A 499 23.91 19.38 -16.47
N ALA A 500 22.90 20.23 -16.22
CA ALA A 500 22.07 20.15 -15.02
C ALA A 500 21.32 18.82 -14.95
N GLU A 501 20.73 18.38 -16.07
CA GLU A 501 20.06 17.09 -16.17
C GLU A 501 21.03 15.93 -15.91
N LEU A 502 22.24 15.97 -16.47
CA LEU A 502 23.25 14.93 -16.32
C LEU A 502 23.82 14.90 -14.88
N ARG A 503 24.07 16.06 -14.26
CA ARG A 503 24.45 16.15 -12.83
C ARG A 503 23.38 15.56 -11.94
N ALA A 504 22.11 15.94 -12.15
CA ALA A 504 20.99 15.39 -11.40
C ALA A 504 20.92 13.87 -11.61
N GLY A 505 21.02 13.37 -12.85
CA GLY A 505 20.94 11.94 -13.13
C GLY A 505 22.08 11.11 -12.55
N LEU A 506 23.33 11.57 -12.66
CA LEU A 506 24.47 10.92 -12.01
C LEU A 506 24.30 10.91 -10.48
N PHE A 507 23.79 12.00 -9.91
CA PHE A 507 23.52 12.08 -8.48
C PHE A 507 22.47 11.06 -8.05
N GLN A 508 21.30 11.11 -8.69
CA GLN A 508 20.14 10.29 -8.39
C GLN A 508 20.43 8.79 -8.52
N THR A 509 21.05 8.38 -9.62
CA THR A 509 21.37 6.96 -9.87
C THR A 509 22.39 6.43 -8.87
N SER A 510 23.41 7.23 -8.51
CA SER A 510 24.42 6.84 -7.53
C SER A 510 23.84 6.71 -6.11
N VAL A 511 22.94 7.62 -5.71
CA VAL A 511 22.26 7.56 -4.40
C VAL A 511 21.34 6.33 -4.32
N GLU A 512 20.57 6.03 -5.37
CA GLU A 512 19.67 4.87 -5.37
C GLU A 512 20.46 3.55 -5.40
N LEU A 513 21.57 3.48 -6.15
CA LEU A 513 22.49 2.33 -6.11
C LEU A 513 23.07 2.15 -4.71
N LEU A 514 23.64 3.20 -4.11
CA LEU A 514 24.22 3.11 -2.78
C LEU A 514 23.18 2.69 -1.74
N SER A 515 21.97 3.26 -1.79
CA SER A 515 20.85 2.91 -0.92
C SER A 515 20.47 1.43 -1.06
N THR A 516 20.37 0.94 -2.30
CA THR A 516 20.04 -0.47 -2.59
C THR A 516 21.16 -1.43 -2.14
N LEU A 517 22.43 -1.03 -2.27
CA LEU A 517 23.58 -1.80 -1.80
C LEU A 517 23.65 -1.87 -0.28
N CYS A 518 23.32 -0.77 0.42
CA CYS A 518 23.17 -0.78 1.89
C CYS A 518 22.00 -1.70 2.29
N ARG A 519 20.88 -1.60 1.58
CA ARG A 519 19.70 -2.42 1.88
C ARG A 519 19.96 -3.91 1.69
N SER A 520 20.63 -4.29 0.61
CA SER A 520 21.04 -5.68 0.34
C SER A 520 22.14 -6.19 1.28
N GLY A 521 22.73 -5.33 2.12
CA GLY A 521 23.85 -5.69 2.99
C GLY A 521 25.13 -5.98 2.22
N SER A 522 25.20 -5.54 0.96
CA SER A 522 26.36 -5.75 0.08
C SER A 522 27.51 -4.79 0.37
N LEU A 523 27.23 -3.72 1.11
CA LEU A 523 28.22 -2.83 1.69
C LEU A 523 28.03 -2.77 3.21
N PRO A 524 29.10 -2.86 4.00
CA PRO A 524 29.06 -2.57 5.43
C PRO A 524 28.68 -1.11 5.69
N ASP A 525 27.91 -0.87 6.76
CA ASP A 525 27.45 0.47 7.15
C ASP A 525 28.58 1.52 7.21
N ALA A 526 29.74 1.16 7.78
CA ALA A 526 30.87 2.07 7.91
C ALA A 526 31.41 2.52 6.54
N THR A 527 31.64 1.56 5.64
CA THR A 527 32.09 1.83 4.26
C THR A 527 31.07 2.65 3.49
N ALA A 528 29.78 2.32 3.62
CA ALA A 528 28.72 3.07 2.98
C ALA A 528 28.63 4.53 3.48
N ARG A 529 28.83 4.78 4.78
CA ARG A 529 28.90 6.15 5.33
C ARG A 529 30.04 6.95 4.73
N GLU A 530 31.23 6.37 4.66
CA GLU A 530 32.41 7.02 4.08
C GLU A 530 32.22 7.31 2.59
N LEU A 531 31.73 6.33 1.83
CA LEU A 531 31.41 6.50 0.41
C LEU A 531 30.36 7.60 0.19
N PHE A 532 29.31 7.66 1.01
CA PHE A 532 28.28 8.68 0.90
C PHE A 532 28.80 10.08 1.25
N ARG A 533 29.61 10.22 2.31
CA ARG A 533 30.25 11.50 2.65
C ARG A 533 31.14 11.99 1.51
N ALA A 534 32.04 11.13 1.03
CA ALA A 534 32.94 11.44 -0.09
C ALA A 534 32.15 11.82 -1.36
N PHE A 535 31.04 11.12 -1.62
CA PHE A 535 30.16 11.41 -2.73
C PHE A 535 29.56 12.82 -2.66
N LEU A 536 29.05 13.24 -1.48
CA LEU A 536 28.51 14.58 -1.29
C LEU A 536 29.58 15.70 -1.36
N ASP A 537 30.86 15.35 -1.22
CA ASP A 537 32.00 16.27 -1.36
C ASP A 537 32.50 16.44 -2.80
N LEU A 538 32.00 15.63 -3.75
CA LEU A 538 32.44 15.72 -5.15
C LEU A 538 32.10 17.11 -5.73
N PRO A 539 33.03 17.76 -6.45
CA PRO A 539 32.81 19.10 -7.01
C PRO A 539 31.58 19.24 -7.89
N LEU A 540 31.18 18.17 -8.60
CA LEU A 540 29.96 18.13 -9.41
C LEU A 540 28.69 18.41 -8.60
N PHE A 541 28.68 18.01 -7.33
CA PHE A 541 27.49 18.10 -6.49
C PHE A 541 27.65 19.17 -5.43
N ALA A 542 28.85 19.35 -4.87
CA ALA A 542 29.14 20.30 -3.80
C ALA A 542 29.16 21.76 -4.29
N THR A 543 29.59 22.01 -5.53
CA THR A 543 29.77 23.36 -6.07
C THR A 543 28.65 23.70 -7.07
N PRO A 544 27.99 24.87 -6.95
CA PRO A 544 26.97 25.28 -7.91
C PRO A 544 27.52 25.47 -9.32
N LYS A 545 26.76 25.01 -10.33
CA LYS A 545 27.04 25.21 -11.77
C LYS A 545 28.41 24.67 -12.23
N THR A 546 28.96 23.65 -11.57
CA THR A 546 30.16 22.95 -12.04
C THR A 546 29.88 22.29 -13.39
N ASP A 547 30.71 22.60 -14.39
CA ASP A 547 30.69 21.92 -15.69
C ASP A 547 30.95 20.42 -15.49
N ILE A 548 30.19 19.57 -16.18
CA ILE A 548 30.38 18.11 -16.17
C ILE A 548 31.83 17.75 -16.47
N ALA A 549 32.44 18.37 -17.49
CA ALA A 549 33.81 18.09 -17.90
C ALA A 549 34.83 18.37 -16.79
N ALA A 550 34.57 19.36 -15.93
CA ALA A 550 35.51 19.78 -14.88
C ALA A 550 35.47 18.87 -13.64
N GLY A 551 34.32 18.27 -13.33
CA GLY A 551 34.15 17.45 -12.12
C GLY A 551 34.00 15.94 -12.36
N PHE A 552 33.84 15.50 -13.61
CA PHE A 552 33.55 14.09 -13.90
C PHE A 552 34.71 13.14 -13.55
N ALA A 553 35.97 13.60 -13.62
CA ALA A 553 37.11 12.78 -13.24
C ALA A 553 37.06 12.35 -11.76
N ASP A 554 36.69 13.26 -10.86
CA ASP A 554 36.54 12.96 -9.42
C ASP A 554 35.39 11.96 -9.18
N PHE A 555 34.28 12.13 -9.90
CA PHE A 555 33.16 11.20 -9.84
C PHE A 555 33.54 9.80 -10.35
N ASP A 556 34.23 9.71 -11.49
CA ASP A 556 34.71 8.44 -12.06
C ASP A 556 35.70 7.75 -11.10
N GLY A 557 36.57 8.53 -10.43
CA GLY A 557 37.44 8.05 -9.36
C GLY A 557 36.66 7.48 -8.17
N TRP A 558 35.64 8.20 -7.68
CA TRP A 558 34.75 7.72 -6.62
C TRP A 558 34.01 6.44 -7.02
N LEU A 559 33.48 6.37 -8.25
CA LEU A 559 32.76 5.21 -8.75
C LEU A 559 33.68 3.98 -8.83
N ARG A 560 34.86 4.11 -9.42
CA ARG A 560 35.76 2.98 -9.72
C ARG A 560 36.56 2.51 -8.52
N SER A 561 37.22 3.45 -7.85
CA SER A 561 38.14 3.15 -6.77
C SER A 561 37.42 3.11 -5.42
N GLY A 562 36.39 3.93 -5.25
CA GLY A 562 35.54 3.92 -4.05
C GLY A 562 34.51 2.80 -4.12
N LEU A 563 33.42 3.01 -4.86
CA LEU A 563 32.25 2.12 -4.84
C LEU A 563 32.57 0.72 -5.38
N LEU A 564 33.05 0.60 -6.63
CA LEU A 564 33.37 -0.69 -7.24
C LEU A 564 34.55 -1.37 -6.54
N GLY A 565 35.50 -0.61 -6.03
CA GLY A 565 36.60 -1.11 -5.19
C GLY A 565 36.08 -1.82 -3.94
N ALA A 566 35.22 -1.14 -3.17
CA ALA A 566 34.59 -1.71 -1.98
C ALA A 566 33.77 -2.98 -2.30
N LEU A 567 33.01 -2.98 -3.41
CA LEU A 567 32.24 -4.16 -3.81
C LEU A 567 33.12 -5.37 -4.15
N ARG A 568 34.28 -5.17 -4.79
CA ARG A 568 35.23 -6.27 -5.07
C ARG A 568 35.78 -6.88 -3.78
N GLU A 569 36.07 -6.04 -2.79
CA GLU A 569 36.55 -6.50 -1.48
C GLU A 569 35.47 -7.32 -0.74
N GLU A 570 34.22 -6.86 -0.77
CA GLU A 570 33.09 -7.58 -0.17
C GLU A 570 32.79 -8.90 -0.89
N GLU A 571 32.82 -8.92 -2.22
CA GLU A 571 32.68 -10.15 -3.01
C GLU A 571 33.80 -11.14 -2.65
N ALA A 572 35.07 -10.69 -2.62
CA ALA A 572 36.19 -11.53 -2.24
C ALA A 572 36.04 -12.12 -0.83
N ARG A 573 35.54 -11.32 0.13
CA ARG A 573 35.27 -11.77 1.50
C ARG A 573 34.15 -12.80 1.55
N PHE A 574 33.08 -12.59 0.81
CA PHE A 574 31.97 -13.54 0.71
C PHE A 574 32.41 -14.86 0.09
N LEU A 575 33.10 -14.82 -1.06
CA LEU A 575 33.59 -16.01 -1.75
C LEU A 575 34.62 -16.78 -0.92
N GLY A 576 35.48 -16.10 -0.16
CA GLY A 576 36.42 -16.74 0.76
C GLY A 576 35.70 -17.57 1.84
N LYS A 577 34.60 -17.05 2.41
CA LYS A 577 33.76 -17.80 3.35
C LYS A 577 33.09 -18.99 2.69
N MET A 578 32.54 -18.81 1.48
CA MET A 578 31.87 -19.87 0.73
C MET A 578 32.82 -21.01 0.34
N ARG A 579 34.04 -20.70 -0.12
CA ARG A 579 35.04 -21.72 -0.47
C ARG A 579 35.48 -22.52 0.75
N THR A 580 35.64 -21.88 1.90
CA THR A 580 35.96 -22.58 3.14
C THR A 580 34.85 -23.59 3.47
N ALA A 581 33.59 -23.18 3.38
CA ALA A 581 32.44 -24.05 3.62
C ALA A 581 32.23 -25.13 2.53
N ALA A 582 32.61 -24.86 1.28
CA ALA A 582 32.51 -25.80 0.16
C ALA A 582 33.59 -26.88 0.25
N LEU A 583 34.86 -26.51 0.49
CA LEU A 583 35.98 -27.43 0.68
C LEU A 583 35.78 -28.38 1.88
N GLU A 584 35.07 -27.92 2.92
CA GLU A 584 34.66 -28.78 4.04
C GLU A 584 33.66 -29.88 3.61
N ARG A 585 32.89 -29.66 2.54
CA ARG A 585 31.89 -30.62 2.02
C ARG A 585 32.45 -31.49 0.90
N ASP A 586 33.17 -30.88 -0.03
CA ASP A 586 33.78 -31.53 -1.20
C ASP A 586 35.14 -30.88 -1.51
N PRO A 587 36.26 -31.59 -1.30
CA PRO A 587 37.60 -31.09 -1.60
C PRO A 587 37.87 -30.77 -3.08
N GLU A 588 37.05 -31.30 -4.00
CA GLU A 588 37.21 -31.10 -5.46
C GLU A 588 36.34 -29.95 -6.01
N ASP A 589 35.47 -29.34 -5.20
CA ASP A 589 34.64 -28.20 -5.62
C ASP A 589 35.50 -26.92 -5.73
N GLU A 590 35.64 -26.38 -6.95
CA GLU A 590 36.33 -25.11 -7.21
C GLU A 590 35.62 -23.90 -6.55
N GLY A 591 34.38 -24.11 -6.08
CA GLY A 591 33.56 -23.12 -5.40
C GLY A 591 33.09 -21.99 -6.33
N PRO A 592 32.35 -21.02 -5.78
CA PRO A 592 31.86 -19.90 -6.57
C PRO A 592 33.02 -19.02 -7.07
N GLN A 593 32.88 -18.55 -8.31
CA GLN A 593 33.86 -17.73 -9.01
C GLN A 593 33.53 -16.24 -8.87
N PRO A 594 34.54 -15.35 -8.80
CA PRO A 594 34.32 -13.91 -8.75
C PRO A 594 33.68 -13.39 -10.02
N SER A 595 32.97 -12.27 -9.90
CA SER A 595 32.38 -11.58 -11.02
C SER A 595 33.46 -11.17 -12.03
N ARG A 596 33.26 -11.55 -13.29
CA ARG A 596 34.24 -11.30 -14.38
C ARG A 596 34.21 -9.86 -14.91
N THR A 597 33.15 -9.12 -14.65
CA THR A 597 32.92 -7.76 -15.17
C THR A 597 32.38 -6.84 -14.08
N GLU A 598 32.57 -5.53 -14.24
CA GLU A 598 32.02 -4.51 -13.33
C GLU A 598 30.49 -4.59 -13.27
N ASP A 599 29.82 -4.80 -14.41
CA ASP A 599 28.37 -4.98 -14.47
C ASP A 599 27.90 -6.26 -13.77
N GLY A 600 28.69 -7.35 -13.87
CA GLY A 600 28.42 -8.59 -13.15
C GLY A 600 28.52 -8.41 -11.63
N LEU A 601 29.53 -7.67 -11.19
CA LEU A 601 29.74 -7.34 -9.78
C LEU A 601 28.59 -6.51 -9.23
N VAL A 602 28.18 -5.44 -9.93
CA VAL A 602 27.05 -4.60 -9.51
C VAL A 602 25.75 -5.40 -9.51
N ALA A 603 25.49 -6.22 -10.53
CA ALA A 603 24.29 -7.05 -10.60
C ALA A 603 24.20 -8.06 -9.43
N ALA A 604 25.32 -8.68 -9.06
CA ALA A 604 25.40 -9.61 -7.92
C ALA A 604 25.27 -8.87 -6.58
N ALA A 605 25.96 -7.74 -6.42
CA ALA A 605 25.85 -6.91 -5.23
C ALA A 605 24.43 -6.37 -5.02
N LEU A 606 23.72 -5.95 -6.07
CA LEU A 606 22.33 -5.52 -5.97
C LEU A 606 21.37 -6.68 -5.65
N ALA A 607 21.72 -7.93 -6.01
CA ALA A 607 20.99 -9.11 -5.57
C ALA A 607 21.22 -9.42 -4.08
N GLY A 608 22.39 -9.03 -3.57
CA GLY A 608 22.86 -9.28 -2.21
C GLY A 608 23.69 -10.54 -2.09
N TRP A 609 24.72 -10.52 -1.24
CA TRP A 609 25.62 -11.65 -1.02
C TRP A 609 24.99 -12.71 -0.11
N ARG A 610 24.58 -13.85 -0.68
CA ARG A 610 23.83 -14.91 0.02
C ARG A 610 24.38 -16.30 -0.32
N PRO A 611 24.53 -17.19 0.68
CA PRO A 611 24.86 -18.58 0.40
C PRO A 611 23.71 -19.26 -0.35
N PRO A 612 23.98 -20.23 -1.25
CA PRO A 612 22.95 -21.06 -1.85
C PRO A 612 22.22 -21.89 -0.79
N ALA A 613 20.90 -22.02 -0.96
CA ALA A 613 20.08 -22.90 -0.15
C ALA A 613 20.01 -24.29 -0.79
N VAL A 614 20.21 -25.32 0.04
CA VAL A 614 20.07 -26.72 -0.36
C VAL A 614 18.80 -27.27 0.28
N PHE A 615 17.93 -27.91 -0.51
CA PHE A 615 16.65 -28.41 -0.03
C PHE A 615 16.26 -29.73 -0.73
N PRO A 616 15.53 -30.63 -0.05
CA PRO A 616 15.06 -31.87 -0.63
C PRO A 616 13.81 -31.65 -1.51
N TRP A 617 13.78 -32.31 -2.67
CA TRP A 617 12.59 -32.32 -3.53
C TRP A 617 12.58 -33.55 -4.43
N ARG A 618 11.42 -34.20 -4.64
CA ARG A 618 11.26 -35.40 -5.50
C ARG A 618 12.32 -36.49 -5.29
N GLY A 619 12.74 -36.68 -4.03
CA GLY A 619 13.74 -37.70 -3.66
C GLY A 619 15.19 -37.34 -4.01
N GLY A 620 15.48 -36.13 -4.49
CA GLY A 620 16.83 -35.62 -4.71
C GLY A 620 17.11 -34.34 -3.91
N SER A 621 18.37 -33.92 -3.92
CA SER A 621 18.82 -32.65 -3.31
C SER A 621 19.01 -31.57 -4.38
N TYR A 622 18.42 -30.39 -4.15
CA TYR A 622 18.40 -29.26 -5.08
C TYR A 622 19.04 -28.02 -4.46
N VAL A 623 19.61 -27.16 -5.31
CA VAL A 623 20.28 -25.93 -4.93
C VAL A 623 19.58 -24.74 -5.57
N TYR A 624 19.29 -23.73 -4.76
CA TYR A 624 18.86 -22.40 -5.19
C TYR A 624 19.87 -21.35 -4.73
N ASP A 625 20.44 -20.60 -5.69
CA ASP A 625 21.35 -19.49 -5.40
C ASP A 625 20.62 -18.15 -5.67
N PRO A 626 20.10 -17.47 -4.63
CA PRO A 626 19.39 -16.21 -4.81
C PRO A 626 20.28 -15.10 -5.40
N THR A 627 21.57 -15.08 -5.09
CA THR A 627 22.52 -14.08 -5.61
C THR A 627 22.70 -14.28 -7.11
N SER A 628 23.00 -15.51 -7.53
CA SER A 628 23.22 -15.83 -8.94
C SER A 628 21.96 -15.65 -9.79
N VAL A 629 20.80 -16.09 -9.30
CA VAL A 629 19.51 -15.93 -10.00
C VAL A 629 19.14 -14.44 -10.13
N GLY A 630 19.27 -13.67 -9.05
CA GLY A 630 19.03 -12.23 -9.08
C GLY A 630 20.00 -11.48 -10.00
N ALA A 631 21.28 -11.86 -10.01
CA ALA A 631 22.28 -11.27 -10.90
C ALA A 631 22.02 -11.63 -12.37
N ALA A 632 21.60 -12.87 -12.65
CA ALA A 632 21.24 -13.31 -13.99
C ALA A 632 20.04 -12.53 -14.54
N ARG A 633 19.00 -12.30 -13.72
CA ARG A 633 17.85 -11.47 -14.10
C ARG A 633 18.27 -10.05 -14.49
N ARG A 634 19.07 -9.40 -13.65
CA ARG A 634 19.54 -8.01 -13.91
C ARG A 634 20.41 -7.92 -15.16
N ARG A 635 21.30 -8.90 -15.37
CA ARG A 635 22.11 -8.99 -16.59
C ARG A 635 21.25 -9.23 -17.83
N ALA A 636 20.20 -10.05 -17.74
CA ALA A 636 19.28 -10.27 -18.84
C ALA A 636 18.57 -8.96 -19.23
N PHE A 637 18.06 -8.20 -18.24
CA PHE A 637 17.53 -6.86 -18.51
C PHE A 637 18.58 -5.95 -19.14
N ALA A 638 19.77 -5.82 -18.52
CA ALA A 638 20.83 -4.95 -19.02
C ALA A 638 21.26 -5.30 -20.47
N ALA A 639 21.27 -6.59 -20.83
CA ALA A 639 21.59 -7.06 -22.17
C ALA A 639 20.54 -6.68 -23.23
N THR A 640 19.29 -6.45 -22.84
CA THR A 640 18.28 -5.88 -23.76
C THR A 640 18.52 -4.40 -24.05
N GLN A 641 19.18 -3.70 -23.13
CA GLN A 641 19.41 -2.26 -23.23
C GLN A 641 20.67 -1.98 -24.05
N GLU A 642 20.57 -1.16 -25.10
CA GLU A 642 21.68 -0.77 -25.98
C GLU A 642 22.65 0.24 -25.31
N HIS A 643 23.08 -0.03 -24.08
CA HIS A 643 23.96 0.83 -23.30
C HIS A 643 25.44 0.42 -23.43
N VAL A 644 26.35 1.32 -23.06
CA VAL A 644 27.78 0.99 -22.91
C VAL A 644 28.01 0.42 -21.51
N PRO A 645 28.46 -0.84 -21.37
CA PRO A 645 28.65 -1.47 -20.05
C PRO A 645 29.74 -0.78 -19.21
N LEU A 646 29.64 -0.87 -17.88
CA LEU A 646 30.64 -0.30 -16.95
C LEU A 646 32.05 -0.81 -17.25
N ALA A 647 32.18 -2.10 -17.57
CA ALA A 647 33.48 -2.69 -17.91
C ALA A 647 34.14 -2.04 -19.15
N ILE A 648 33.33 -1.64 -20.14
CA ILE A 648 33.84 -0.90 -21.31
C ILE A 648 34.20 0.53 -20.92
N LEU A 649 33.40 1.18 -20.07
CA LEU A 649 33.74 2.52 -19.55
C LEU A 649 35.06 2.52 -18.78
N ALA A 650 35.40 1.42 -18.09
CA ALA A 650 36.70 1.24 -17.43
C ALA A 650 37.85 1.25 -18.42
N TYR A 651 37.68 0.48 -19.48
CA TYR A 651 38.64 0.44 -20.58
C TYR A 651 38.80 1.81 -21.24
N VAL A 652 37.69 2.51 -21.51
CA VAL A 652 37.67 3.85 -22.10
C VAL A 652 38.39 4.88 -21.21
N ALA A 653 38.21 4.82 -19.88
CA ALA A 653 38.94 5.69 -18.95
C ALA A 653 40.46 5.43 -19.00
N ALA A 654 40.89 4.17 -19.09
CA ALA A 654 42.31 3.85 -19.28
C ALA A 654 42.85 4.35 -20.64
N GLN A 655 42.07 4.24 -21.72
CA GLN A 655 42.46 4.79 -23.02
C GLN A 655 42.57 6.31 -23.01
N ARG A 656 41.71 7.00 -22.25
CA ARG A 656 41.81 8.46 -22.05
C ARG A 656 43.15 8.84 -21.42
N GLU A 657 43.54 8.19 -20.32
CA GLU A 657 44.83 8.46 -19.67
C GLU A 657 46.02 8.11 -20.57
N LYS A 658 45.91 7.02 -21.35
CA LYS A 658 46.90 6.65 -22.36
C LYS A 658 47.03 7.71 -23.46
N ALA A 659 45.91 8.23 -23.96
CA ALA A 659 45.89 9.30 -24.97
C ALA A 659 46.55 10.58 -24.42
N LEU A 660 46.25 10.96 -23.18
CA LEU A 660 46.85 12.12 -22.54
C LEU A 660 48.35 11.93 -22.30
N GLY A 661 48.77 10.75 -21.86
CA GLY A 661 50.18 10.38 -21.69
C GLY A 661 50.95 10.43 -23.01
N ALA A 662 50.40 9.86 -24.07
CA ALA A 662 50.99 9.89 -25.42
C ALA A 662 51.07 11.33 -25.98
N ALA A 663 50.02 12.13 -25.79
CA ALA A 663 49.98 13.51 -26.24
C ALA A 663 51.06 14.37 -25.55
N ARG A 664 51.27 14.18 -24.24
CA ARG A 664 52.36 14.83 -23.49
C ARG A 664 53.76 14.42 -23.97
N GLN A 665 53.88 13.23 -24.55
CA GLN A 665 55.12 12.72 -25.15
C GLN A 665 55.28 13.13 -26.63
N GLY A 666 54.27 13.78 -27.22
CA GLY A 666 54.26 14.14 -28.64
C GLY A 666 54.04 12.96 -29.61
N ASP A 667 53.58 11.80 -29.10
CA ASP A 667 53.32 10.60 -29.92
C ASP A 667 51.92 10.68 -30.57
N VAL A 668 51.89 11.12 -31.83
CA VAL A 668 50.67 11.35 -32.60
C VAL A 668 49.89 10.07 -32.84
N ASP A 669 50.59 8.99 -33.22
CA ASP A 669 49.96 7.75 -33.65
C ASP A 669 49.39 7.00 -32.45
N ALA A 670 50.12 6.97 -31.32
CA ALA A 670 49.61 6.40 -30.09
C ALA A 670 48.43 7.20 -29.53
N THR A 671 48.49 8.54 -29.59
CA THR A 671 47.37 9.41 -29.19
C THR A 671 46.12 9.14 -30.04
N ARG A 672 46.29 9.07 -31.36
CA ARG A 672 45.19 8.79 -32.29
C ARG A 672 44.60 7.40 -32.06
N ALA A 673 45.45 6.38 -31.93
CA ALA A 673 45.00 5.01 -31.66
C ALA A 673 44.18 4.93 -30.37
N ALA A 674 44.68 5.51 -29.29
CA ALA A 674 43.96 5.53 -28.01
C ALA A 674 42.62 6.28 -28.10
N LEU A 675 42.53 7.37 -28.86
CA LEU A 675 41.29 8.12 -29.04
C LEU A 675 40.27 7.43 -29.96
N MET A 676 40.71 6.68 -30.97
CA MET A 676 39.82 5.84 -31.77
C MET A 676 39.19 4.75 -30.90
N GLU A 677 40.02 4.01 -30.15
CA GLU A 677 39.56 3.00 -29.19
C GLU A 677 38.59 3.57 -28.15
N LEU A 678 38.88 4.78 -27.65
CA LEU A 678 37.99 5.51 -26.74
C LEU A 678 36.63 5.81 -27.38
N LEU A 679 36.60 6.35 -28.60
CA LEU A 679 35.35 6.71 -29.29
C LEU A 679 34.54 5.49 -29.72
N GLU A 680 35.20 4.40 -30.13
CA GLU A 680 34.55 3.11 -30.41
C GLU A 680 33.94 2.54 -29.14
N GLY A 681 34.68 2.52 -28.03
CA GLY A 681 34.18 2.06 -26.73
C GLY A 681 32.99 2.88 -26.20
N LEU A 682 32.93 4.18 -26.50
CA LEU A 682 31.79 5.05 -26.15
C LEU A 682 30.58 4.91 -27.11
N ALA A 683 30.65 3.98 -28.05
CA ALA A 683 29.67 3.79 -29.12
C ALA A 683 29.40 5.10 -29.90
N ALA A 684 30.42 5.94 -30.08
CA ALA A 684 30.30 7.19 -30.83
C ALA A 684 30.27 6.96 -32.35
N MET A 685 30.52 5.75 -32.82
CA MET A 685 30.55 5.36 -34.24
C MET A 685 29.72 4.08 -34.46
N PRO A 686 28.80 4.02 -35.45
CA PRO A 686 28.43 5.07 -36.41
C PRO A 686 27.47 6.14 -35.83
N PRO A 687 27.45 7.36 -36.41
CA PRO A 687 26.74 8.54 -35.87
C PRO A 687 25.22 8.41 -35.78
N ASP A 688 24.62 7.45 -36.50
CA ASP A 688 23.17 7.36 -36.72
C ASP A 688 22.44 6.50 -35.68
N ARG A 689 23.19 5.88 -34.75
CA ARG A 689 22.62 4.97 -33.72
C ARG A 689 22.05 5.66 -32.49
N GLU A 690 22.28 6.97 -32.31
CA GLU A 690 21.81 7.68 -31.12
C GLU A 690 20.34 8.07 -31.21
N ALA A 691 19.51 7.52 -30.32
CA ALA A 691 18.09 7.83 -30.23
C ALA A 691 17.83 9.23 -29.62
N ASP A 692 18.64 9.68 -28.66
CA ASP A 692 18.54 11.02 -28.07
C ASP A 692 19.35 12.02 -28.90
N ALA A 693 18.68 13.04 -29.45
CA ALA A 693 19.31 14.09 -30.24
C ALA A 693 20.39 14.86 -29.45
N ARG A 694 20.25 14.99 -28.13
CA ARG A 694 21.18 15.69 -27.25
C ARG A 694 22.48 14.90 -27.07
N VAL A 695 22.37 13.59 -26.83
CA VAL A 695 23.53 12.69 -26.75
C VAL A 695 24.22 12.61 -28.11
N ARG A 696 23.46 12.60 -29.21
CA ARG A 696 24.00 12.66 -30.57
C ARG A 696 24.86 13.91 -30.80
N GLU A 697 24.45 15.06 -30.26
CA GLU A 697 25.21 16.31 -30.34
C GLU A 697 26.54 16.22 -29.56
N THR A 698 26.50 15.70 -28.33
CA THR A 698 27.70 15.47 -27.51
C THR A 698 28.66 14.48 -28.16
N ALA A 699 28.15 13.37 -28.71
CA ALA A 699 28.94 12.43 -29.49
C ALA A 699 29.54 13.09 -30.76
N GLY A 700 28.79 13.99 -31.40
CA GLY A 700 29.28 14.79 -32.52
C GLY A 700 30.43 15.71 -32.14
N ARG A 701 30.37 16.38 -30.98
CA ARG A 701 31.48 17.17 -30.42
C ARG A 701 32.71 16.30 -30.16
N ALA A 702 32.53 15.15 -29.51
CA ALA A 702 33.61 14.20 -29.24
C ALA A 702 34.30 13.71 -30.52
N ARG A 703 33.55 13.37 -31.57
CA ARG A 703 34.11 12.97 -32.87
C ARG A 703 34.93 14.08 -33.54
N ARG A 704 34.54 15.35 -33.37
CA ARG A 704 35.30 16.49 -33.92
C ARG A 704 36.71 16.60 -33.34
N VAL A 705 36.96 16.08 -32.13
CA VAL A 705 38.31 16.02 -31.53
C VAL A 705 39.23 15.13 -32.36
N LEU A 706 38.76 13.94 -32.74
CA LEU A 706 39.54 13.04 -33.60
C LEU A 706 39.78 13.66 -34.98
N ALA A 707 38.78 14.33 -35.56
CA ALA A 707 38.94 15.03 -36.84
C ALA A 707 39.94 16.19 -36.74
N ALA A 708 39.94 16.94 -35.63
CA ALA A 708 40.91 18.01 -35.38
C ALA A 708 42.33 17.47 -35.23
N LEU A 709 42.50 16.30 -34.59
CA LEU A 709 43.81 15.64 -34.47
C LEU A 709 44.34 15.07 -35.79
N GLN A 710 43.47 14.71 -36.74
CA GLN A 710 43.91 14.27 -38.06
C GLN A 710 44.61 15.38 -38.85
N ILE A 711 44.30 16.64 -38.56
CA ILE A 711 44.86 17.83 -39.23
C ILE A 711 45.85 18.60 -38.35
N ALA A 712 46.05 18.19 -37.08
CA ALA A 712 46.94 18.86 -36.14
C ALA A 712 48.42 18.58 -36.45
N SER A 713 49.27 19.59 -36.31
CA SER A 713 50.73 19.40 -36.37
C SER A 713 51.22 18.70 -35.09
N PRO A 714 52.39 18.01 -35.10
CA PRO A 714 52.93 17.39 -33.89
C PRO A 714 53.07 18.34 -32.70
N ALA A 715 53.31 19.63 -32.95
CA ALA A 715 53.42 20.65 -31.91
C ALA A 715 52.07 21.06 -31.29
N ASP A 716 50.96 20.83 -32.00
CA ASP A 716 49.61 21.25 -31.59
C ASP A 716 48.82 20.13 -30.89
N ILE A 717 49.30 18.88 -30.91
CA ILE A 717 48.55 17.72 -30.42
C ILE A 717 48.19 17.83 -28.95
N GLY A 718 49.15 18.22 -28.10
CA GLY A 718 48.89 18.41 -26.68
C GLY A 718 47.72 19.37 -26.44
N ARG A 719 47.74 20.52 -27.13
CA ARG A 719 46.68 21.53 -27.05
C ARG A 719 45.34 21.00 -27.58
N VAL A 720 45.32 20.34 -28.73
CA VAL A 720 44.08 19.80 -29.33
C VAL A 720 43.46 18.71 -28.45
N VAL A 721 44.27 17.84 -27.84
CA VAL A 721 43.79 16.85 -26.88
C VAL A 721 43.24 17.54 -25.64
N GLU A 722 43.99 18.46 -25.03
CA GLU A 722 43.56 19.17 -23.81
C GLU A 722 42.25 19.95 -24.02
N GLU A 723 42.11 20.68 -25.13
CA GLU A 723 40.86 21.37 -25.50
C GLU A 723 39.72 20.38 -25.79
N GLY A 724 40.03 19.21 -26.36
CA GLY A 724 39.06 18.18 -26.72
C GLY A 724 38.62 17.27 -25.57
N LEU A 725 39.41 17.17 -24.49
CA LEU A 725 39.12 16.29 -23.35
C LEU A 725 37.76 16.57 -22.73
N ALA A 726 37.37 17.84 -22.63
CA ALA A 726 36.07 18.22 -22.08
C ALA A 726 34.90 17.59 -22.86
N HIS A 727 35.01 17.50 -24.19
CA HIS A 727 33.98 16.87 -25.02
C HIS A 727 33.96 15.34 -24.88
N LEU A 728 35.12 14.72 -24.65
CA LEU A 728 35.22 13.28 -24.40
C LEU A 728 34.71 12.91 -23.01
N ASP A 729 35.03 13.72 -22.00
CA ASP A 729 34.56 13.55 -20.62
C ASP A 729 33.05 13.76 -20.52
N ALA A 730 32.49 14.75 -21.23
CA ALA A 730 31.05 14.94 -21.33
C ALA A 730 30.36 13.70 -21.93
N LEU A 731 30.89 13.12 -23.02
CA LEU A 731 30.33 11.89 -23.59
C LEU A 731 30.49 10.69 -22.64
N ARG A 732 31.62 10.57 -21.94
CA ARG A 732 31.84 9.49 -20.97
C ARG A 732 30.88 9.62 -19.78
N ALA A 733 30.56 10.84 -19.35
CA ALA A 733 29.57 11.12 -18.32
C ALA A 733 28.16 10.68 -18.76
N GLU A 734 27.75 10.98 -20.01
CA GLU A 734 26.48 10.52 -20.58
C GLU A 734 26.37 8.98 -20.53
N ARG A 735 27.40 8.27 -20.99
CA ARG A 735 27.41 6.80 -20.99
C ARG A 735 27.46 6.19 -19.59
N THR A 736 28.15 6.85 -18.67
CA THR A 736 28.20 6.42 -17.28
C THR A 736 26.83 6.58 -16.63
N PHE A 737 26.15 7.69 -16.87
CA PHE A 737 24.77 7.86 -16.43
C PHE A 737 23.84 6.79 -17.01
N GLU A 738 23.91 6.52 -18.32
CA GLU A 738 23.13 5.45 -18.96
C GLU A 738 23.36 4.09 -18.28
N ALA A 739 24.63 3.71 -18.05
CA ALA A 739 24.97 2.44 -17.41
C ALA A 739 24.45 2.34 -15.98
N LEU A 740 24.60 3.39 -15.17
CA LEU A 740 24.07 3.42 -13.80
C LEU A 740 22.54 3.37 -13.79
N ALA A 741 21.89 4.09 -14.71
CA ALA A 741 20.43 4.06 -14.87
C ALA A 741 19.92 2.66 -15.23
N VAL A 742 20.61 1.91 -16.10
CA VAL A 742 20.26 0.51 -16.42
C VAL A 742 20.29 -0.36 -15.17
N HIS A 743 21.32 -0.22 -14.33
CA HIS A 743 21.41 -0.98 -13.07
C HIS A 743 20.30 -0.60 -12.08
N VAL A 744 19.95 0.69 -11.98
CA VAL A 744 18.80 1.15 -11.16
C VAL A 744 17.48 0.56 -11.68
N TYR A 745 17.20 0.61 -12.98
CA TYR A 745 16.00 -0.01 -13.57
C TYR A 745 15.95 -1.51 -13.28
N SER A 746 17.08 -2.21 -13.48
CA SER A 746 17.17 -3.65 -13.28
C SER A 746 16.82 -4.10 -11.85
N SER A 747 16.97 -3.21 -10.86
CA SER A 747 16.60 -3.49 -9.47
C SER A 747 15.09 -3.64 -9.25
N SER A 748 14.28 -3.02 -10.11
CA SER A 748 12.82 -2.94 -10.00
C SER A 748 12.08 -3.76 -11.06
N VAL A 749 12.79 -4.35 -12.03
CA VAL A 749 12.24 -5.24 -13.06
C VAL A 749 12.07 -6.66 -12.51
N LEU A 750 10.83 -7.17 -12.51
CA LEU A 750 10.51 -8.52 -12.03
C LEU A 750 10.78 -9.60 -13.08
N ASP A 751 10.35 -9.41 -14.33
CA ASP A 751 10.63 -10.32 -15.44
C ASP A 751 11.17 -9.56 -16.66
N PRO A 752 12.47 -9.68 -17.00
CA PRO A 752 13.05 -9.01 -18.16
C PRO A 752 12.49 -9.50 -19.51
N ALA A 753 11.75 -10.61 -19.54
CA ALA A 753 11.10 -11.11 -20.75
C ALA A 753 9.77 -10.42 -21.07
N ASP A 754 9.23 -9.58 -20.16
CA ASP A 754 8.03 -8.79 -20.45
C ASP A 754 8.25 -7.91 -21.68
N LEU A 755 7.26 -7.88 -22.59
CA LEU A 755 7.37 -7.21 -23.88
C LEU A 755 7.87 -5.76 -23.75
N VAL A 756 7.40 -5.03 -22.74
CA VAL A 756 7.78 -3.64 -22.49
C VAL A 756 9.28 -3.50 -22.15
N PHE A 757 9.86 -4.46 -21.45
CA PHE A 757 11.27 -4.41 -21.04
C PHE A 757 12.23 -4.90 -22.12
N THR A 758 11.71 -5.50 -23.20
CA THR A 758 12.51 -5.84 -24.39
C THR A 758 12.82 -4.65 -25.30
N ASP A 759 12.21 -3.48 -25.04
CA ASP A 759 12.56 -2.22 -25.73
C ASP A 759 13.97 -1.78 -25.32
N SER A 760 14.91 -1.83 -26.27
CA SER A 760 16.32 -1.56 -26.05
C SER A 760 16.64 -0.10 -25.72
N LEU A 761 15.66 0.79 -25.87
CA LEU A 761 15.78 2.24 -25.66
C LEU A 761 14.96 2.73 -24.46
N LEU A 762 14.30 1.84 -23.70
CA LEU A 762 13.45 2.21 -22.57
C LEU A 762 14.18 3.13 -21.58
N VAL A 763 15.38 2.74 -21.13
CA VAL A 763 16.16 3.52 -20.16
C VAL A 763 16.64 4.84 -20.77
N LYS A 764 17.07 4.83 -22.03
CA LYS A 764 17.54 6.04 -22.74
C LYS A 764 16.47 7.09 -22.94
N ARG A 765 15.19 6.69 -22.95
CA ARG A 765 14.05 7.60 -23.07
C ARG A 765 13.63 8.21 -21.73
N HIS A 766 14.20 7.80 -20.60
CA HIS A 766 13.91 8.42 -19.30
C HIS A 766 14.20 9.92 -19.35
N SER A 767 13.29 10.74 -18.80
CA SER A 767 13.48 12.19 -18.76
C SER A 767 13.11 12.80 -17.42
N PHE A 768 13.88 13.78 -16.97
CA PHE A 768 13.57 14.49 -15.73
C PHE A 768 12.48 15.58 -15.89
N SER A 769 11.88 15.70 -17.08
CA SER A 769 10.76 16.61 -17.40
C SER A 769 10.99 18.11 -17.12
N TRP A 770 12.17 18.65 -17.40
CA TRP A 770 12.42 20.10 -17.32
C TRP A 770 11.58 20.98 -18.28
N ALA A 771 10.92 20.37 -19.28
CA ALA A 771 10.11 21.08 -20.27
C ALA A 771 8.69 21.30 -19.74
N GLY A 772 8.37 22.54 -19.37
CA GLY A 772 7.10 22.93 -18.77
C GLY A 772 5.88 22.50 -19.59
N ARG A 773 5.03 21.67 -19.00
CA ARG A 773 3.60 21.69 -19.36
C ARG A 773 3.05 23.06 -18.96
N THR A 774 2.30 23.70 -19.85
CA THR A 774 1.57 24.93 -19.52
C THR A 774 0.69 24.68 -18.29
N GLY A 775 1.02 25.34 -17.18
CA GLY A 775 0.24 25.30 -15.93
C GLY A 775 0.88 24.54 -14.75
N VAL A 776 2.04 23.91 -14.90
CA VAL A 776 2.79 23.32 -13.76
C VAL A 776 3.85 24.32 -13.28
N ALA A 777 3.84 24.65 -11.99
CA ALA A 777 4.90 25.44 -11.36
C ALA A 777 6.23 24.68 -11.51
N ALA A 778 7.22 25.30 -12.16
CA ALA A 778 8.59 24.82 -12.44
C ALA A 778 8.85 23.32 -12.19
N PRO A 779 8.96 22.48 -13.25
CA PRO A 779 9.16 21.05 -13.07
C PRO A 779 10.48 20.71 -12.38
N SER A 780 10.43 19.81 -11.39
CA SER A 780 11.60 19.34 -10.64
C SER A 780 12.08 17.97 -11.14
N PRO A 781 13.41 17.74 -11.33
CA PRO A 781 13.97 16.42 -11.60
C PRO A 781 13.75 15.41 -10.47
N PHE A 782 13.30 15.85 -9.30
CA PHE A 782 13.04 15.04 -8.12
C PHE A 782 11.54 14.77 -7.90
N GLU A 783 10.68 15.12 -8.87
CA GLU A 783 9.25 14.76 -8.86
C GLU A 783 9.04 13.24 -8.86
N THR A 784 7.88 12.80 -8.37
CA THR A 784 7.49 11.39 -8.43
C THR A 784 7.49 10.88 -9.87
N VAL A 785 8.08 9.71 -10.08
CA VAL A 785 8.14 9.09 -11.41
C VAL A 785 6.74 8.80 -11.97
N ARG A 786 6.56 9.03 -13.26
CA ARG A 786 5.31 8.80 -13.98
C ARG A 786 5.56 8.18 -15.35
N ILE A 787 4.58 7.42 -15.82
CA ILE A 787 4.52 6.99 -17.22
C ILE A 787 4.04 8.18 -18.03
N GLU A 788 4.85 8.64 -18.98
CA GLU A 788 4.40 9.59 -19.98
C GLU A 788 3.94 8.79 -21.19
N THR A 789 2.64 8.80 -21.46
CA THR A 789 2.06 8.29 -22.70
C THR A 789 2.03 9.44 -23.71
N PRO A 790 3.01 9.57 -24.60
CA PRO A 790 2.90 10.52 -25.71
C PRO A 790 1.74 10.09 -26.63
N GLY A 791 1.23 11.01 -27.46
CA GLY A 791 0.10 10.75 -28.36
C GLY A 791 0.31 9.55 -29.30
N ASP A 792 -0.76 9.10 -29.97
CA ASP A 792 -0.79 7.88 -30.79
C ASP A 792 0.49 7.63 -31.60
N GLY A 793 1.13 6.48 -31.36
CA GLY A 793 2.30 5.99 -32.10
C GLY A 793 3.67 6.41 -31.55
N ALA A 794 3.74 7.25 -30.51
CA ALA A 794 5.00 7.61 -29.88
C ALA A 794 5.45 6.56 -28.84
N PRO A 795 6.76 6.32 -28.70
CA PRO A 795 7.29 5.30 -27.81
C PRO A 795 7.03 5.60 -26.33
N LEU A 796 6.89 4.54 -25.54
CA LEU A 796 6.80 4.62 -24.08
C LEU A 796 8.01 5.38 -23.50
N ARG A 797 7.74 6.25 -22.54
CA ARG A 797 8.76 7.00 -21.80
C ARG A 797 8.36 7.14 -20.32
N LEU A 798 9.35 7.06 -19.44
CA LEU A 798 9.19 7.43 -18.03
C LEU A 798 9.74 8.82 -17.78
N ALA A 799 9.13 9.55 -16.85
CA ALA A 799 9.63 10.84 -16.44
C ALA A 799 9.59 11.07 -14.92
N GLY A 800 10.53 11.87 -14.42
CA GLY A 800 10.68 12.24 -13.01
C GLY A 800 11.93 11.64 -12.37
N SER A 801 11.85 11.39 -11.08
CA SER A 801 12.90 10.82 -10.24
C SER A 801 13.22 9.35 -10.57
N PHE A 802 14.47 8.92 -10.36
CA PHE A 802 14.83 7.48 -10.32
C PHE A 802 14.30 6.77 -9.07
N THR A 803 14.13 7.51 -7.97
CA THR A 803 13.49 7.00 -6.77
C THR A 803 11.99 6.83 -7.02
N GLY A 804 11.46 5.64 -6.77
CA GLY A 804 10.05 5.28 -6.97
C GLY A 804 9.76 4.50 -8.25
N LEU A 805 10.79 4.15 -9.05
CA LEU A 805 10.67 3.40 -10.32
C LEU A 805 9.88 2.09 -10.22
N ALA A 806 9.88 1.43 -9.06
CA ALA A 806 9.10 0.22 -8.83
C ALA A 806 7.59 0.40 -9.15
N GLU A 807 7.05 1.60 -8.99
CA GLU A 807 5.62 1.87 -9.21
C GLU A 807 5.22 1.84 -10.70
N PRO A 808 5.79 2.66 -11.59
CA PRO A 808 5.49 2.59 -13.01
C PRO A 808 5.96 1.26 -13.64
N LEU A 809 7.10 0.70 -13.21
CA LEU A 809 7.58 -0.58 -13.74
C LEU A 809 6.66 -1.74 -13.30
N GLY A 810 6.15 -1.71 -12.06
CA GLY A 810 5.19 -2.68 -11.57
C GLY A 810 3.86 -2.61 -12.31
N LEU A 811 3.40 -1.42 -12.69
CA LEU A 811 2.22 -1.24 -13.53
C LEU A 811 2.44 -1.84 -14.93
N LEU A 812 3.59 -1.56 -15.56
CA LEU A 812 3.93 -2.10 -16.89
C LEU A 812 4.04 -3.64 -16.87
N HIS A 813 4.59 -4.22 -15.81
CA HIS A 813 4.59 -5.67 -15.60
C HIS A 813 3.15 -6.21 -15.55
N ALA A 814 2.27 -5.59 -14.74
CA ALA A 814 0.87 -6.00 -14.65
C ALA A 814 0.09 -5.85 -15.97
N GLU A 815 0.45 -4.89 -16.83
CA GLU A 815 -0.12 -4.72 -18.16
C GLU A 815 0.38 -5.76 -19.17
N GLY A 816 1.59 -6.29 -18.99
CA GLY A 816 2.14 -7.37 -19.81
C GLY A 816 1.50 -8.74 -19.58
N LEU A 817 0.73 -8.92 -18.51
CA LEU A 817 0.11 -10.19 -18.16
C LEU A 817 -1.15 -10.49 -19.00
N VAL A 818 -1.30 -11.76 -19.38
CA VAL A 818 -2.54 -12.28 -19.99
C VAL A 818 -3.51 -12.68 -18.88
N TYR A 819 -4.58 -11.91 -18.72
CA TYR A 819 -5.64 -12.15 -17.73
C TYR A 819 -6.56 -13.30 -18.15
N GLU A 820 -7.04 -14.09 -17.17
CA GLU A 820 -8.06 -15.10 -17.39
C GLU A 820 -9.42 -14.46 -17.73
N ALA A 821 -10.31 -15.23 -18.38
CA ALA A 821 -11.63 -14.73 -18.77
C ALA A 821 -12.43 -14.22 -17.57
N GLY A 822 -12.80 -12.92 -17.59
CA GLY A 822 -13.56 -12.27 -16.51
C GLY A 822 -12.72 -11.68 -15.37
N SER A 823 -11.39 -11.86 -15.40
CA SER A 823 -10.46 -11.21 -14.48
C SER A 823 -10.17 -9.77 -14.94
N PHE A 824 -10.19 -8.83 -13.99
CA PHE A 824 -9.76 -7.46 -14.22
C PHE A 824 -9.52 -6.76 -12.88
N ILE A 825 -8.54 -5.85 -12.85
CA ILE A 825 -8.33 -4.91 -11.74
C ILE A 825 -8.43 -3.51 -12.35
N ALA A 826 -9.53 -2.81 -12.07
CA ALA A 826 -9.85 -1.56 -12.78
C ALA A 826 -8.92 -0.38 -12.42
N ASN A 827 -8.20 -0.44 -11.30
CA ASN A 827 -7.42 0.69 -10.79
C ASN A 827 -5.90 0.47 -10.89
N ASP A 828 -5.21 1.38 -11.58
CA ASP A 828 -3.77 1.32 -11.82
C ASP A 828 -2.94 1.36 -10.54
N ARG A 829 -3.34 2.16 -9.55
CA ARG A 829 -2.63 2.25 -8.26
C ARG A 829 -2.77 0.97 -7.46
N VAL A 830 -3.92 0.30 -7.52
CA VAL A 830 -4.13 -1.03 -6.92
C VAL A 830 -3.26 -2.07 -7.63
N ARG A 831 -3.23 -2.07 -8.97
CA ARG A 831 -2.37 -2.96 -9.76
C ARG A 831 -0.89 -2.78 -9.39
N ALA A 832 -0.41 -1.54 -9.44
CA ALA A 832 0.95 -1.21 -9.04
C ALA A 832 1.22 -1.59 -7.57
N GLY A 833 0.29 -1.31 -6.65
CA GLY A 833 0.41 -1.63 -5.23
C GLY A 833 0.47 -3.12 -4.89
N LEU A 834 -0.01 -4.01 -5.75
CA LEU A 834 0.20 -5.46 -5.61
C LEU A 834 1.62 -5.86 -5.98
N VAL A 835 2.20 -5.21 -6.99
CA VAL A 835 3.50 -5.55 -7.56
C VAL A 835 4.65 -4.89 -6.80
N VAL A 836 4.50 -3.62 -6.45
CA VAL A 836 5.53 -2.78 -5.83
C VAL A 836 6.11 -3.40 -4.55
N PRO A 837 5.32 -3.92 -3.59
CA PRO A 837 5.88 -4.51 -2.39
C PRO A 837 6.68 -5.79 -2.64
N VAL A 838 6.45 -6.47 -3.76
CA VAL A 838 7.23 -7.62 -4.22
C VAL A 838 8.50 -7.16 -4.93
N ALA A 839 8.41 -6.15 -5.80
CA ALA A 839 9.57 -5.57 -6.49
C ALA A 839 10.56 -4.90 -5.54
N LEU A 840 10.06 -4.28 -4.46
CA LEU A 840 10.90 -3.67 -3.43
C LEU A 840 11.48 -4.67 -2.43
N LEU A 841 11.09 -5.95 -2.46
CA LEU A 841 11.61 -6.97 -1.55
C LEU A 841 13.11 -7.16 -1.76
N THR A 842 13.87 -7.22 -0.66
CA THR A 842 15.30 -7.55 -0.70
C THR A 842 15.52 -8.97 -0.19
N PRO A 843 15.79 -9.95 -1.07
CA PRO A 843 16.05 -11.35 -0.67
C PRO A 843 17.16 -11.46 0.38
N ALA A 844 18.14 -10.55 0.31
CA ALA A 844 19.26 -10.46 1.22
C ALA A 844 18.90 -10.16 2.69
N ARG A 845 17.64 -9.83 3.00
CA ARG A 845 17.13 -9.62 4.38
C ARG A 845 16.15 -10.70 4.85
N LEU A 846 15.79 -11.67 4.02
CA LEU A 846 14.88 -12.75 4.40
C LEU A 846 15.55 -13.76 5.35
N GLN A 847 14.87 -14.20 6.40
CA GLN A 847 15.43 -15.14 7.37
C GLN A 847 14.36 -16.14 7.79
N ASP A 848 14.73 -17.39 8.02
CA ASP A 848 13.79 -18.42 8.50
C ASP A 848 13.08 -17.97 9.78
N ASP A 849 13.83 -17.40 10.74
CA ASP A 849 13.24 -16.88 11.98
C ASP A 849 12.26 -15.72 11.76
N ALA A 850 12.42 -14.93 10.69
CA ALA A 850 11.48 -13.87 10.32
C ALA A 850 10.18 -14.42 9.73
N LEU A 851 10.29 -15.40 8.82
CA LEU A 851 9.13 -16.10 8.26
C LEU A 851 8.38 -16.85 9.38
N HIS A 852 9.13 -17.52 10.26
CA HIS A 852 8.60 -18.25 11.41
C HIS A 852 7.92 -17.31 12.41
N PHE A 853 8.51 -16.15 12.71
CA PHE A 853 7.88 -15.12 13.54
C PHE A 853 6.54 -14.65 12.97
N VAL A 854 6.47 -14.40 11.65
CA VAL A 854 5.22 -14.02 10.98
C VAL A 854 4.18 -15.14 11.09
N ALA A 855 4.57 -16.38 10.78
CA ALA A 855 3.67 -17.52 10.83
C ALA A 855 3.11 -17.78 12.24
N LEU A 856 3.98 -17.75 13.25
CA LEU A 856 3.58 -17.91 14.65
C LEU A 856 2.74 -16.76 15.16
N SER A 857 3.01 -15.52 14.71
CA SER A 857 2.16 -14.37 15.04
C SER A 857 0.74 -14.56 14.47
N CYS A 858 0.60 -15.00 13.22
CA CYS A 858 -0.71 -15.34 12.67
C CYS A 858 -1.43 -16.42 13.49
N ARG A 859 -0.70 -17.51 13.83
CA ARG A 859 -1.22 -18.61 14.66
C ARG A 859 -1.62 -18.14 16.06
N ALA A 860 -0.89 -17.20 16.65
CA ALA A 860 -1.21 -16.62 17.95
C ALA A 860 -2.56 -15.89 17.93
N THR A 861 -2.84 -15.14 16.87
CA THR A 861 -4.16 -14.51 16.68
C THR A 861 -5.27 -15.54 16.50
N GLU A 862 -5.01 -16.62 15.76
CA GLU A 862 -5.98 -17.71 15.57
C GLU A 862 -6.29 -18.47 16.88
N GLN A 863 -5.33 -18.55 17.80
CA GLN A 863 -5.50 -19.17 19.12
C GLN A 863 -6.14 -18.24 20.16
N LEU A 864 -6.09 -16.92 19.94
CA LEU A 864 -6.57 -15.92 20.91
C LEU A 864 -8.04 -16.07 21.31
N PRO A 865 -9.02 -16.32 20.41
CA PRO A 865 -10.41 -16.52 20.83
C PRO A 865 -10.58 -17.68 21.81
N ALA A 866 -9.83 -18.78 21.64
CA ALA A 866 -9.89 -19.92 22.57
C ALA A 866 -9.30 -19.56 23.93
N ALA A 867 -8.20 -18.80 23.95
CA ALA A 867 -7.61 -18.32 25.19
C ALA A 867 -8.54 -17.37 25.96
N LEU A 868 -9.29 -16.52 25.24
CA LEU A 868 -10.26 -15.60 25.80
C LEU A 868 -11.59 -16.26 26.20
N ALA A 869 -11.89 -17.47 25.73
CA ALA A 869 -13.19 -18.12 25.94
C ALA A 869 -13.55 -18.37 27.42
N SER A 870 -12.56 -18.37 28.32
CA SER A 870 -12.77 -18.49 29.77
C SER A 870 -13.21 -17.19 30.45
N LEU A 871 -13.07 -16.05 29.77
CA LEU A 871 -13.43 -14.74 30.30
C LEU A 871 -14.92 -14.41 30.06
N PRO A 872 -15.55 -13.62 30.93
CA PRO A 872 -16.86 -13.02 30.66
C PRO A 872 -16.88 -12.25 29.33
N ASP A 873 -18.01 -12.25 28.61
CA ASP A 873 -18.18 -11.59 27.31
C ASP A 873 -17.69 -10.14 27.29
N ALA A 874 -17.96 -9.39 28.36
CA ALA A 874 -17.52 -8.01 28.50
C ALA A 874 -15.99 -7.88 28.47
N ASP A 875 -15.28 -8.78 29.14
CA ASP A 875 -13.82 -8.81 29.21
C ASP A 875 -13.22 -9.32 27.90
N ARG A 876 -13.91 -10.22 27.19
CA ARG A 876 -13.54 -10.67 25.84
C ARG A 876 -13.56 -9.52 24.85
N HIS A 877 -14.62 -8.73 24.83
CA HIS A 877 -14.70 -7.53 23.98
C HIS A 877 -13.62 -6.51 24.33
N GLU A 878 -13.35 -6.31 25.62
CA GLU A 878 -12.33 -5.37 26.09
C GLU A 878 -10.91 -5.80 25.69
N ALA A 879 -10.60 -7.09 25.79
CA ALA A 879 -9.33 -7.65 25.33
C ALA A 879 -9.12 -7.44 23.81
N TRP A 880 -10.12 -7.78 22.99
CA TRP A 880 -10.07 -7.55 21.54
C TRP A 880 -9.93 -6.08 21.18
N ARG A 881 -10.64 -5.21 21.89
CA ARG A 881 -10.55 -3.76 21.70
C ARG A 881 -9.15 -3.23 22.01
N THR A 882 -8.56 -3.69 23.11
CA THR A 882 -7.23 -3.28 23.56
C THR A 882 -6.15 -3.68 22.56
N ILE A 883 -6.25 -4.88 21.98
CA ILE A 883 -5.24 -5.37 21.05
C ILE A 883 -5.44 -4.91 19.59
N ALA A 884 -6.70 -4.80 19.13
CA ALA A 884 -7.05 -4.66 17.72
C ALA A 884 -8.03 -3.53 17.38
N GLY A 885 -8.50 -2.72 18.33
CA GLY A 885 -9.58 -1.74 18.10
C GLY A 885 -9.24 -0.63 17.07
N ASP A 886 -7.96 -0.31 16.90
CA ASP A 886 -7.42 0.59 15.89
C ASP A 886 -7.07 -0.13 14.56
N LEU A 887 -6.85 -1.44 14.61
CA LEU A 887 -6.48 -2.27 13.45
C LEU A 887 -7.67 -2.84 12.69
N VAL A 888 -8.76 -3.13 13.38
CA VAL A 888 -9.91 -3.90 12.89
C VAL A 888 -11.22 -3.26 13.37
N PRO A 889 -12.24 -3.07 12.51
CA PRO A 889 -13.51 -2.45 12.91
C PRO A 889 -14.26 -3.29 13.94
N ALA A 890 -15.13 -2.63 14.72
CA ALA A 890 -15.90 -3.28 15.78
C ALA A 890 -16.73 -4.47 15.30
N THR A 891 -17.27 -4.35 14.10
CA THR A 891 -18.10 -5.39 13.49
C THR A 891 -17.38 -6.74 13.34
N ARG A 892 -16.06 -6.76 13.14
CA ARG A 892 -15.30 -8.00 12.95
C ARG A 892 -14.91 -8.63 14.29
N TRP A 893 -14.39 -7.85 15.24
CA TRP A 893 -14.03 -8.45 16.53
C TRP A 893 -15.25 -8.77 17.40
N ASN A 894 -16.40 -8.12 17.20
CA ASN A 894 -17.67 -8.60 17.78
C ASN A 894 -17.95 -10.06 17.37
N ARG A 895 -17.76 -10.40 16.10
CA ARG A 895 -17.90 -11.79 15.61
C ARG A 895 -16.85 -12.71 16.20
N LEU A 896 -15.61 -12.24 16.36
CA LEU A 896 -14.55 -13.04 17.00
C LEU A 896 -14.85 -13.35 18.47
N VAL A 897 -15.62 -12.50 19.16
CA VAL A 897 -16.12 -12.78 20.51
C VAL A 897 -17.25 -13.79 20.50
N GLU A 898 -18.15 -13.71 19.51
CA GLU A 898 -19.29 -14.62 19.36
C GLU A 898 -18.86 -16.02 18.86
N GLU A 899 -17.78 -16.13 18.10
CA GLU A 899 -17.33 -17.37 17.46
C GLU A 899 -16.19 -18.11 18.19
N LYS A 900 -16.00 -19.40 17.86
CA LYS A 900 -14.91 -20.24 18.39
C LYS A 900 -13.61 -20.07 17.58
N ALA A 901 -12.46 -20.27 18.23
CA ALA A 901 -11.10 -20.12 17.66
C ALA A 901 -10.84 -20.57 16.21
N PRO A 902 -11.26 -21.77 15.75
CA PRO A 902 -10.95 -22.23 14.40
C PRO A 902 -11.56 -21.37 13.28
N ARG A 903 -12.46 -20.43 13.59
CA ARG A 903 -13.07 -19.51 12.62
C ARG A 903 -12.46 -18.11 12.60
N ALA A 904 -11.43 -17.81 13.42
CA ALA A 904 -10.83 -16.46 13.42
C ALA A 904 -10.29 -16.05 12.03
N GLY A 905 -9.68 -16.99 11.31
CA GLY A 905 -9.16 -16.78 9.96
C GLY A 905 -10.23 -16.50 8.89
N THR A 906 -11.52 -16.73 9.17
CA THR A 906 -12.60 -16.38 8.22
C THR A 906 -13.02 -14.90 8.30
N HIS A 907 -12.62 -14.19 9.37
CA HIS A 907 -13.00 -12.78 9.59
C HIS A 907 -11.82 -11.81 9.51
N LEU A 908 -10.60 -12.32 9.50
CA LEU A 908 -9.36 -11.55 9.53
C LEU A 908 -8.53 -11.88 8.29
N SER A 909 -8.00 -10.85 7.63
CA SER A 909 -7.05 -11.08 6.54
C SER A 909 -5.70 -11.61 7.08
N PRO A 910 -4.84 -12.21 6.25
CA PRO A 910 -3.50 -12.65 6.66
C PRO A 910 -2.70 -11.58 7.42
N SER A 911 -2.70 -10.34 6.93
CA SER A 911 -2.04 -9.22 7.59
C SER A 911 -2.77 -8.71 8.84
N ASP A 912 -4.10 -8.86 8.94
CA ASP A 912 -4.80 -8.63 10.21
C ASP A 912 -4.33 -9.63 11.27
N LEU A 913 -4.26 -10.92 10.92
CA LEU A 913 -3.74 -11.99 11.78
C LEU A 913 -2.31 -11.69 12.22
N PHE A 914 -1.43 -11.31 11.29
CA PHE A 914 -0.04 -10.99 11.61
C PHE A 914 0.07 -9.83 12.59
N ARG A 915 -0.58 -8.69 12.34
CA ARG A 915 -0.43 -7.48 13.16
C ARG A 915 -0.96 -7.64 14.58
N ILE A 916 -2.12 -8.30 14.73
CA ILE A 916 -2.69 -8.59 16.05
C ILE A 916 -1.75 -9.51 16.83
N GLY A 917 -1.22 -10.54 16.17
CA GLY A 917 -0.29 -11.49 16.76
C GLY A 917 1.02 -10.83 17.15
N ARG A 918 1.58 -10.01 16.26
CA ARG A 918 2.79 -9.22 16.51
C ARG A 918 2.61 -8.35 17.76
N ARG A 919 1.45 -7.69 17.92
CA ARG A 919 1.13 -6.93 19.14
C ARG A 919 1.03 -7.81 20.37
N LEU A 920 0.41 -8.98 20.28
CA LEU A 920 0.33 -9.94 21.39
C LEU A 920 1.73 -10.39 21.84
N VAL A 921 2.65 -10.52 20.89
CA VAL A 921 4.02 -10.99 21.15
C VAL A 921 4.88 -9.88 21.76
N LEU A 922 4.83 -8.68 21.17
CA LEU A 922 5.71 -7.55 21.50
C LEU A 922 5.17 -6.63 22.60
N ARG A 923 3.86 -6.55 22.82
CA ARG A 923 3.27 -5.79 23.94
C ARG A 923 3.09 -6.74 25.12
N ALA A 924 3.78 -6.45 26.22
CA ALA A 924 3.49 -7.08 27.50
C ALA A 924 2.21 -6.47 28.07
N ASP A 925 1.11 -7.23 28.02
CA ASP A 925 -0.12 -6.89 28.73
C ASP A 925 -0.48 -8.08 29.62
N ASP A 926 -0.25 -7.91 30.93
CA ASP A 926 -0.51 -8.93 31.93
C ASP A 926 -2.02 -9.24 32.07
N ALA A 927 -2.91 -8.38 31.53
CA ALA A 927 -4.35 -8.62 31.51
C ALA A 927 -4.79 -9.61 30.42
N LEU A 928 -3.93 -9.89 29.43
CA LEU A 928 -4.25 -10.84 28.35
C LEU A 928 -3.84 -12.28 28.74
N PRO A 929 -4.65 -13.30 28.39
CA PRO A 929 -4.29 -14.68 28.66
C PRO A 929 -3.05 -15.09 27.85
N ARG A 930 -2.28 -16.03 28.40
CA ARG A 930 -1.11 -16.59 27.70
C ARG A 930 -1.57 -17.42 26.50
N VAL A 931 -1.02 -17.10 25.33
CA VAL A 931 -1.24 -17.85 24.08
C VAL A 931 0.04 -18.61 23.71
N PRO A 932 0.02 -19.95 23.55
CA PRO A 932 1.22 -20.75 23.28
C PRO A 932 2.02 -20.26 22.06
N ALA A 933 1.37 -20.03 20.92
CA ALA A 933 2.06 -19.55 19.72
C ALA A 933 2.67 -18.15 19.89
N ALA A 934 2.16 -17.31 20.80
CA ALA A 934 2.76 -16.01 21.10
C ALA A 934 4.09 -16.16 21.86
N LEU A 935 4.23 -17.19 22.70
CA LEU A 935 5.47 -17.49 23.40
C LEU A 935 6.55 -17.98 22.41
N GLU A 936 6.18 -18.92 21.53
CA GLU A 936 7.07 -19.40 20.46
C GLU A 936 7.50 -18.24 19.53
N ALA A 937 6.58 -17.35 19.18
CA ALA A 937 6.90 -16.18 18.37
C ALA A 937 7.86 -15.23 19.10
N ARG A 938 7.73 -15.07 20.43
CA ARG A 938 8.66 -14.27 21.23
C ARG A 938 10.07 -14.87 21.21
N GLU A 939 10.20 -16.19 21.21
CA GLU A 939 11.49 -16.87 21.08
C GLU A 939 12.10 -16.64 19.68
N ALA A 940 11.30 -16.76 18.62
CA ALA A 940 11.75 -16.45 17.26
C ALA A 940 12.23 -15.00 17.11
N TRP A 941 11.47 -14.05 17.68
CA TRP A 941 11.89 -12.66 17.77
C TRP A 941 13.19 -12.49 18.55
N GLY A 942 13.31 -13.16 19.70
CA GLY A 942 14.53 -13.16 20.51
C GLY A 942 15.76 -13.66 19.74
N ARG A 943 15.61 -14.68 18.88
CA ARG A 943 16.70 -15.15 18.01
C ARG A 943 17.09 -14.13 16.95
N LEU A 944 16.11 -13.43 16.34
CA LEU A 944 16.39 -12.33 15.40
C LEU A 944 17.14 -11.19 16.08
N VAL A 945 16.65 -10.73 17.25
CA VAL A 945 17.28 -9.65 18.03
C VAL A 945 18.69 -10.07 18.48
N GLY A 946 18.86 -11.31 18.93
CA GLY A 946 20.17 -11.83 19.34
C GLY A 946 21.19 -11.86 18.19
N ARG A 947 20.73 -12.12 16.95
CA ARG A 947 21.62 -12.19 15.77
C ARG A 947 21.89 -10.83 15.13
N PHE A 948 20.92 -9.92 15.13
CA PHE A 948 20.96 -8.70 14.32
C PHE A 948 20.72 -7.40 15.10
N GLY A 949 20.50 -7.47 16.41
CA GLY A 949 20.00 -6.35 17.20
C GLY A 949 18.52 -6.06 16.91
N GLU A 950 17.92 -5.16 17.69
CA GLU A 950 16.51 -4.82 17.57
C GLU A 950 16.19 -4.14 16.23
N ALA A 951 16.96 -3.12 15.84
CA ALA A 951 16.79 -2.44 14.55
C ALA A 951 16.95 -3.42 13.37
N GLY A 952 17.96 -4.30 13.41
CA GLY A 952 18.16 -5.30 12.38
C GLY A 952 17.05 -6.35 12.33
N ALA A 953 16.44 -6.71 13.46
CA ALA A 953 15.27 -7.59 13.49
C ALA A 953 14.04 -6.92 12.88
N VAL A 954 13.79 -5.64 13.20
CA VAL A 954 12.71 -4.84 12.60
C VAL A 954 12.87 -4.73 11.09
N ASP A 955 14.08 -4.46 10.59
CA ASP A 955 14.35 -4.36 9.15
C ASP A 955 14.02 -5.65 8.38
N ARG A 956 14.17 -6.81 9.02
CA ARG A 956 13.88 -8.12 8.40
C ARG A 956 12.39 -8.43 8.38
N ILE A 957 11.67 -8.03 9.42
CA ILE A 957 10.20 -8.09 9.43
C ILE A 957 9.61 -7.08 8.43
N ALA A 958 10.22 -5.90 8.29
CA ALA A 958 9.78 -4.88 7.35
C ALA A 958 9.71 -5.38 5.90
N GLU A 959 10.59 -6.29 5.47
CA GLU A 959 10.52 -6.92 4.14
C GLU A 959 9.18 -7.63 3.87
N LEU A 960 8.53 -8.14 4.92
CA LEU A 960 7.22 -8.79 4.84
C LEU A 960 6.05 -7.81 5.02
N GLY A 961 6.34 -6.55 5.36
CA GLY A 961 5.36 -5.50 5.60
C GLY A 961 4.94 -4.70 4.36
N PRO A 962 4.06 -3.69 4.53
CA PRO A 962 3.61 -2.80 3.45
C PRO A 962 4.70 -1.81 2.97
N ARG A 963 4.46 -1.16 1.82
CA ARG A 963 5.05 0.15 1.49
C ARG A 963 3.99 1.22 1.82
N PRO A 964 4.11 1.97 2.93
CA PRO A 964 3.08 2.91 3.35
C PRO A 964 3.34 4.33 2.80
N PHE A 965 3.40 4.46 1.47
CA PHE A 965 3.82 5.71 0.82
C PHE A 965 2.72 6.76 0.85
N ASP A 966 1.50 6.41 0.46
CA ASP A 966 0.38 7.35 0.49
C ASP A 966 -0.09 7.64 1.92
N TRP A 967 0.06 6.66 2.83
CA TRP A 967 -0.24 6.78 4.25
C TRP A 967 0.80 7.62 5.01
N THR A 968 2.08 7.25 4.94
CA THR A 968 3.12 7.87 5.79
C THR A 968 4.23 8.59 5.03
N GLY A 969 4.18 8.63 3.70
CA GLY A 969 5.23 9.19 2.86
C GLY A 969 6.49 8.34 2.75
N ARG A 970 6.52 7.13 3.34
CA ARG A 970 7.69 6.24 3.29
C ARG A 970 7.75 5.48 1.98
N GLY A 971 8.89 5.58 1.30
CA GLY A 971 9.12 4.96 -0.01
C GLY A 971 9.54 3.50 0.05
N ARG A 972 9.92 3.00 1.24
CA ARG A 972 10.40 1.64 1.46
C ARG A 972 9.40 0.77 2.22
N LEU A 973 9.68 -0.54 2.22
CA LEU A 973 8.93 -1.50 3.01
C LEU A 973 9.16 -1.24 4.50
N ALA A 974 8.10 -1.30 5.30
CA ALA A 974 8.15 -0.96 6.71
C ALA A 974 7.27 -1.88 7.56
N ASP A 975 7.69 -2.16 8.80
CA ASP A 975 6.85 -2.81 9.80
C ASP A 975 5.94 -1.77 10.47
N VAL A 976 4.79 -1.48 9.86
CA VAL A 976 3.84 -0.46 10.36
C VAL A 976 2.42 -0.99 10.49
N ASP A 977 1.70 -0.43 11.46
CA ASP A 977 0.26 -0.65 11.61
C ASP A 977 -0.52 0.31 10.70
N LEU A 978 -1.12 -0.24 9.66
CA LEU A 978 -2.09 0.46 8.82
C LEU A 978 -3.53 0.29 9.35
N PRO A 979 -4.50 1.10 8.94
CA PRO A 979 -5.90 0.82 9.23
C PRO A 979 -6.39 -0.47 8.53
N SER A 980 -7.55 -0.99 8.93
CA SER A 980 -8.25 -2.06 8.21
C SER A 980 -8.64 -1.66 6.79
N TYR A 981 -8.85 -2.63 5.91
CA TYR A 981 -9.38 -2.39 4.56
C TYR A 981 -10.69 -1.57 4.54
N GLU A 982 -11.61 -1.83 5.48
CA GLU A 982 -12.86 -1.08 5.59
C GLU A 982 -12.58 0.39 5.89
N ARG A 983 -11.76 0.68 6.89
CA ARG A 983 -11.37 2.07 7.23
C ARG A 983 -10.62 2.76 6.07
N LEU A 984 -9.76 2.04 5.34
CA LEU A 984 -9.06 2.59 4.18
C LEU A 984 -9.99 2.89 3.01
N SER A 985 -11.03 2.07 2.81
CA SER A 985 -12.03 2.29 1.77
C SER A 985 -12.81 3.60 1.94
N GLU A 986 -12.88 4.13 3.17
CA GLU A 986 -13.55 5.40 3.49
C GLU A 986 -12.85 6.62 2.88
N TYR A 987 -11.56 6.49 2.55
CA TYR A 987 -10.78 7.60 1.99
C TYR A 987 -11.02 7.80 0.49
N ARG A 988 -11.69 6.86 -0.22
CA ARG A 988 -11.91 6.86 -1.69
C ARG A 988 -10.66 7.24 -2.51
N LEU A 989 -9.48 6.99 -1.97
CA LEU A 989 -8.18 7.14 -2.63
C LEU A 989 -7.61 5.71 -2.76
N PRO A 990 -7.83 5.04 -3.91
CA PRO A 990 -7.36 3.68 -4.15
C PRO A 990 -5.86 3.49 -3.86
N GLN A 991 -5.08 4.56 -3.94
CA GLN A 991 -3.66 4.55 -3.61
C GLN A 991 -3.35 4.29 -2.11
N ILE A 992 -4.13 4.82 -1.15
CA ILE A 992 -3.92 4.48 0.27
C ILE A 992 -4.30 3.02 0.54
N PHE A 993 -5.31 2.52 -0.18
CA PHE A 993 -5.65 1.10 -0.13
C PHE A 993 -4.51 0.24 -0.67
N ALA A 994 -3.82 0.69 -1.72
CA ALA A 994 -2.66 0.01 -2.32
C ALA A 994 -1.53 -0.23 -1.31
N ASP A 995 -1.28 0.71 -0.39
CA ASP A 995 -0.31 0.55 0.70
C ASP A 995 -0.60 -0.67 1.59
N ARG A 996 -1.87 -1.11 1.68
CA ARG A 996 -2.30 -2.24 2.53
C ARG A 996 -2.11 -3.60 1.86
N LEU A 997 -1.79 -3.64 0.56
CA LEU A 997 -1.76 -4.85 -0.26
C LEU A 997 -0.47 -5.66 -0.07
N TYR A 998 -0.35 -6.31 1.08
CA TYR A 998 0.77 -7.23 1.36
C TYR A 998 0.33 -8.57 1.97
N ASP A 999 -0.97 -8.88 1.96
CA ASP A 999 -1.51 -10.18 2.42
C ASP A 999 -0.83 -11.36 1.72
N LEU A 1000 -0.52 -11.21 0.42
CA LEU A 1000 0.20 -12.20 -0.37
C LEU A 1000 1.53 -12.62 0.29
N LYS A 1001 2.33 -11.65 0.76
CA LYS A 1001 3.62 -11.92 1.42
C LYS A 1001 3.44 -12.70 2.72
N ILE A 1002 2.43 -12.35 3.50
CA ILE A 1002 2.11 -13.04 4.76
C ILE A 1002 1.64 -14.46 4.49
N THR A 1003 0.77 -14.67 3.49
CA THR A 1003 0.29 -16.00 3.09
C THR A 1003 1.43 -16.90 2.62
N VAL A 1004 2.33 -16.39 1.77
CA VAL A 1004 3.50 -17.16 1.30
C VAL A 1004 4.44 -17.49 2.47
N ALA A 1005 4.70 -16.54 3.37
CA ALA A 1005 5.59 -16.74 4.53
C ALA A 1005 5.06 -17.84 5.47
N ARG A 1006 3.75 -17.81 5.73
CA ARG A 1006 3.07 -18.86 6.51
C ARG A 1006 3.23 -20.23 5.86
N SER A 1007 2.88 -20.32 4.58
CA SER A 1007 2.88 -21.60 3.88
C SER A 1007 4.28 -22.20 3.78
N MET A 1008 5.30 -21.39 3.51
CA MET A 1008 6.69 -21.87 3.50
C MET A 1008 7.15 -22.37 4.87
N THR A 1009 6.73 -21.68 5.95
CA THR A 1009 7.03 -22.13 7.32
C THR A 1009 6.35 -23.46 7.62
N GLU A 1010 5.11 -23.65 7.17
CA GLU A 1010 4.34 -24.89 7.35
C GLU A 1010 4.94 -26.07 6.56
N THR A 1011 5.49 -25.81 5.37
CA THR A 1011 6.15 -26.83 4.54
C THR A 1011 7.63 -27.02 4.87
N GLY A 1012 8.21 -26.19 5.75
CA GLY A 1012 9.62 -26.26 6.14
C GLY A 1012 10.59 -25.82 5.03
N GLU A 1013 10.17 -24.92 4.14
CA GLU A 1013 11.03 -24.40 3.08
C GLU A 1013 11.99 -23.32 3.61
N PRO A 1014 13.25 -23.28 3.12
CA PRO A 1014 14.19 -22.23 3.47
C PRO A 1014 13.74 -20.86 2.93
N ALA A 1015 13.95 -19.81 3.72
CA ALA A 1015 13.55 -18.44 3.40
C ALA A 1015 14.17 -17.91 2.10
N GLU A 1016 15.30 -18.44 1.66
CA GLU A 1016 15.92 -18.10 0.38
C GLU A 1016 14.98 -18.36 -0.81
N LEU A 1017 14.11 -19.37 -0.75
CA LEU A 1017 13.16 -19.68 -1.83
C LEU A 1017 11.99 -18.70 -1.90
N PHE A 1018 11.80 -17.84 -0.90
CA PHE A 1018 10.62 -17.00 -0.78
C PHE A 1018 10.34 -16.10 -2.00
N PRO A 1019 11.34 -15.45 -2.64
CA PRO A 1019 11.10 -14.70 -3.87
C PRO A 1019 10.52 -15.56 -5.00
N LEU A 1020 10.96 -16.81 -5.13
CA LEU A 1020 10.46 -17.76 -6.14
C LEU A 1020 8.98 -18.05 -5.95
N PHE A 1021 8.57 -18.35 -4.71
CA PHE A 1021 7.16 -18.57 -4.35
C PHE A 1021 6.32 -17.31 -4.50
N LEU A 1022 6.85 -16.16 -4.08
CA LEU A 1022 6.14 -14.89 -4.09
C LEU A 1022 5.87 -14.37 -5.51
N GLU A 1023 6.86 -14.43 -6.42
CA GLU A 1023 6.70 -14.00 -7.81
C GLU A 1023 5.61 -14.82 -8.52
N SER A 1024 5.65 -16.15 -8.39
CA SER A 1024 4.63 -17.03 -8.98
C SER A 1024 3.24 -16.79 -8.38
N ALA A 1025 3.15 -16.60 -7.07
CA ALA A 1025 1.89 -16.32 -6.40
C ALA A 1025 1.33 -14.95 -6.80
N LEU A 1026 2.19 -13.94 -7.04
CA LEU A 1026 1.79 -12.62 -7.54
C LEU A 1026 1.20 -12.71 -8.95
N GLU A 1027 1.89 -13.38 -9.89
CA GLU A 1027 1.38 -13.57 -11.25
C GLU A 1027 0.04 -14.31 -11.25
N GLY A 1028 -0.05 -15.40 -10.47
CA GLY A 1028 -1.29 -16.17 -10.33
C GLY A 1028 -2.44 -15.34 -9.73
N LEU A 1029 -2.14 -14.46 -8.77
CA LEU A 1029 -3.10 -13.52 -8.22
C LEU A 1029 -3.55 -12.52 -9.28
N LEU A 1030 -2.63 -11.87 -10.00
CA LEU A 1030 -2.96 -10.85 -11.01
C LEU A 1030 -3.80 -11.43 -12.16
N ARG A 1031 -3.49 -12.65 -12.64
CA ARG A 1031 -4.24 -13.30 -13.72
C ARG A 1031 -5.68 -13.65 -13.36
N ARG A 1032 -5.94 -13.95 -12.07
CA ARG A 1032 -7.25 -14.42 -11.56
C ARG A 1032 -8.05 -13.36 -10.81
N ALA A 1033 -7.39 -12.31 -10.35
CA ALA A 1033 -8.03 -11.30 -9.52
C ALA A 1033 -9.14 -10.60 -10.30
N ARG A 1034 -10.32 -10.57 -9.70
CA ARG A 1034 -11.45 -9.78 -10.15
C ARG A 1034 -11.74 -8.74 -9.10
N MET A 1035 -11.39 -7.50 -9.41
CA MET A 1035 -11.65 -6.34 -8.57
C MET A 1035 -12.23 -5.23 -9.42
N ALA A 1036 -13.54 -5.04 -9.26
CA ALA A 1036 -14.21 -3.89 -9.83
C ALA A 1036 -13.92 -2.61 -9.05
N PHE A 1037 -13.64 -2.71 -7.74
CA PHE A 1037 -13.50 -1.55 -6.85
C PHE A 1037 -12.40 -1.75 -5.81
N ALA A 1038 -11.81 -0.64 -5.34
CA ALA A 1038 -10.76 -0.66 -4.32
C ALA A 1038 -11.22 -1.22 -2.96
N PHE A 1039 -12.53 -1.28 -2.68
CA PHE A 1039 -13.06 -1.83 -1.42
C PHE A 1039 -13.40 -3.33 -1.49
N ASP A 1040 -13.33 -3.94 -2.67
CA ASP A 1040 -13.56 -5.37 -2.86
C ASP A 1040 -12.24 -6.14 -2.67
N TRP A 1041 -11.69 -6.07 -1.45
CA TRP A 1041 -10.38 -6.63 -1.09
C TRP A 1041 -10.42 -8.15 -0.85
N ARG A 1042 -11.59 -8.71 -0.51
CA ARG A 1042 -11.76 -10.14 -0.23
C ARG A 1042 -11.31 -11.02 -1.40
N PRO A 1043 -11.63 -10.71 -2.68
CA PRO A 1043 -11.04 -11.38 -3.83
C PRO A 1043 -9.51 -11.48 -3.83
N LEU A 1044 -8.79 -10.48 -3.29
CA LEU A 1044 -7.33 -10.52 -3.18
C LEU A 1044 -6.83 -11.43 -2.06
N VAL A 1045 -7.64 -11.64 -1.02
CA VAL A 1045 -7.30 -12.48 0.13
C VAL A 1045 -7.66 -13.93 -0.13
N ASP A 1046 -8.82 -14.17 -0.73
CA ASP A 1046 -9.32 -15.52 -1.04
C ASP A 1046 -8.68 -16.10 -2.32
N GLY A 1047 -8.16 -15.24 -3.19
CA GLY A 1047 -7.55 -15.61 -4.48
C GLY A 1047 -6.11 -16.11 -4.39
N VAL A 1048 -5.50 -16.09 -3.21
CA VAL A 1048 -4.15 -16.60 -2.95
C VAL A 1048 -4.27 -18.01 -2.35
N PRO A 1049 -4.34 -19.07 -3.17
CA PRO A 1049 -4.13 -20.41 -2.63
C PRO A 1049 -2.73 -20.43 -2.01
N GLY A 1050 -2.63 -20.76 -0.72
CA GLY A 1050 -1.34 -21.13 -0.14
C GLY A 1050 -0.74 -22.28 -0.97
N PRO A 1051 0.59 -22.34 -1.17
CA PRO A 1051 1.20 -23.41 -1.96
C PRO A 1051 0.83 -24.78 -1.39
N SER A 1052 -0.14 -25.42 -2.04
CA SER A 1052 -0.40 -26.85 -1.90
C SER A 1052 0.85 -27.63 -2.31
N PRO A 1053 1.02 -28.88 -1.84
CA PRO A 1053 2.10 -29.75 -2.32
C PRO A 1053 2.16 -29.85 -3.86
N ALA A 1054 1.00 -29.82 -4.53
CA ALA A 1054 0.92 -29.85 -5.99
C ALA A 1054 1.46 -28.57 -6.65
N SER A 1055 1.03 -27.40 -6.17
CA SER A 1055 1.52 -26.11 -6.68
C SER A 1055 2.99 -25.87 -6.35
N ARG A 1056 3.47 -26.40 -5.21
CA ARG A 1056 4.89 -26.41 -4.86
C ARG A 1056 5.69 -27.20 -5.90
N ASP A 1057 5.23 -28.40 -6.25
CA ASP A 1057 5.86 -29.27 -7.23
C ASP A 1057 5.89 -28.67 -8.64
N GLU A 1058 4.81 -28.05 -9.07
CA GLU A 1058 4.72 -27.33 -10.34
C GLU A 1058 5.69 -26.14 -10.40
N LEU A 1059 5.73 -25.35 -9.32
CA LEU A 1059 6.58 -24.18 -9.22
C LEU A 1059 8.07 -24.54 -9.24
N LEU A 1060 8.48 -25.53 -8.45
CA LEU A 1060 9.87 -26.01 -8.45
C LEU A 1060 10.22 -26.70 -9.77
N GLY A 1061 9.28 -27.39 -10.41
CA GLY A 1061 9.43 -27.92 -11.77
C GLY A 1061 9.72 -26.82 -12.79
N THR A 1062 8.91 -25.77 -12.79
CA THR A 1062 9.11 -24.59 -13.66
C THR A 1062 10.44 -23.90 -13.35
N ALA A 1063 10.81 -23.80 -12.08
CA ALA A 1063 12.09 -23.22 -11.67
C ALA A 1063 13.29 -24.04 -12.17
N LEU A 1064 13.18 -25.37 -12.17
CA LEU A 1064 14.21 -26.28 -12.70
C LEU A 1064 14.33 -26.14 -14.22
N GLU A 1065 13.20 -26.12 -14.94
CA GLU A 1065 13.16 -25.93 -16.39
C GLU A 1065 13.76 -24.60 -16.82
N LYS A 1066 13.51 -23.53 -16.05
CA LYS A 1066 14.10 -22.20 -16.26
C LYS A 1066 15.55 -22.08 -15.76
N GLY A 1067 16.14 -23.15 -15.22
CA GLY A 1067 17.50 -23.13 -14.66
C GLY A 1067 17.68 -22.25 -13.43
N ARG A 1068 16.59 -21.90 -12.74
CA ARG A 1068 16.61 -21.12 -11.48
C ARG A 1068 17.00 -21.98 -10.28
N ILE A 1069 16.75 -23.28 -10.33
CA ILE A 1069 17.27 -24.27 -9.38
C ILE A 1069 18.07 -25.33 -10.14
N THR A 1070 19.02 -25.97 -9.46
CA THR A 1070 19.85 -27.05 -10.04
C THR A 1070 19.84 -28.28 -9.13
N ARG A 1071 19.98 -29.47 -9.70
CA ARG A 1071 20.14 -30.70 -8.91
C ARG A 1071 21.59 -30.80 -8.43
N SER A 1072 21.79 -31.01 -7.14
CA SER A 1072 23.13 -31.13 -6.53
C SER A 1072 23.83 -32.46 -6.81
N GLU A 1073 23.07 -33.53 -7.07
CA GLU A 1073 23.61 -34.84 -7.42
C GLU A 1073 23.90 -34.91 -8.93
N GLY A 1074 25.13 -35.30 -9.29
CA GLY A 1074 25.49 -35.58 -10.68
C GLY A 1074 24.61 -36.69 -11.28
N PRO A 1075 24.36 -36.69 -12.60
CA PRO A 1075 23.60 -37.74 -13.26
C PRO A 1075 24.39 -39.06 -13.22
N GLY A 1076 24.22 -39.88 -12.17
CA GLY A 1076 24.87 -41.20 -12.09
C GLY A 1076 24.99 -41.84 -10.70
N THR A 1077 24.73 -41.13 -9.60
CA THR A 1077 24.74 -41.70 -8.25
C THR A 1077 23.32 -42.02 -7.80
N TRP A 1078 22.86 -43.25 -8.05
CA TRP A 1078 21.65 -43.85 -7.48
C TRP A 1078 22.00 -45.17 -6.81
#